data_AF-A3DIJ2-F1
#
_entry.id   AF-A3DIJ2-F1
#
_cell.length_a   1.000
_cell.length_b   1.000
_cell.length_c   1.000
_cell.angle_alpha   90.00
_cell.angle_beta   90.00
_cell.angle_gamma   90.00
#
_symmetry.space_group_name_H-M   'P 1'
#
loop_
_entity.id
_entity.type
_entity.pdbx_description
1 polymer ?
#
loop_
_entity_poly.entity_id
_entity_poly.type
_entity_poly.pdbx_seq_one_letter_code
_entity_poly.pdbx_strand_id
1 'polypeptide(L)'
;MRTPGEIKRDMKYPSPEVKTRCMNEVARYLRDAYKCGIYSEVIEKLTLSRYYFGIDSNELTQLLSEKYKCKEICDKIKLLKKIYMEKYEIEEDGDFKIPADLKYKFICEHIIGKNLDYDNLTCADIDNFVEGIEPIKIPGVLYPLMWMTHVKNEKVFLHIYTKHVLPAFIKLSESGDVNKYDALSFVMCGYIEELIIYTENFGQVFITSIPGNTTWNEVIVEFQKTGEFECIRKANEKLKKADGIGKSLLRLYKLNKNMLKSKYKTYITNYFPMFAALVIFALLAEERNEEAVEFMIDNYSDISEDNYQCAYVLILLFQTILLCDNYEYMNILYADLQKEKLLYQRNFKDIYDAVIRSCEFIEEVYLKINKPLKNDCFDYLRSFVKETVFEKWGMIQDVRNIKNHYAQSQDKVKADMFRRLYNVMRALSEPEGIYIALIAQTYGKNYMADEFIKNVHHDDKISMVMSWDDVDRAKNLFLSLGDIDRGATSVRNRLFFERVDIVIRDILLEKLDADIESMLASIRELREKANYQEREDEFFTAIEPRILSLTKRISAKYVDREQIVNFFVKLDDKGCWDRLDEECKNMMITSEIVYRTLISREDADSLDYSPSMIPLTKVIEYLLNDIYGKIKGNIVFEGPGMNIDSNSVRFFKDKNEPEPKECLEMGPAIRVLSDGFLKFSNSGLIYSSYFLPSDKSRFDEWRGNFYVDWNRLRDFKGTRLKCNSFDKDSPVRQFVLGSDIEYNRKVFIGALEYIKNSYRNRVAHKDGIERDRMEKCREDMLIAQKLIWMLIYIMK
;
A
#
# COMPACT_ATOMS: atom_id res chain seq x y z
N MET A 1 -4.39 19.47 -16.87
CA MET A 1 -3.45 20.52 -17.37
C MET A 1 -2.04 19.95 -17.29
N ARG A 2 -1.07 20.39 -18.11
CA ARG A 2 0.33 19.92 -17.94
C ARG A 2 0.92 20.49 -16.66
N THR A 3 1.72 19.70 -15.96
CA THR A 3 2.37 20.09 -14.71
C THR A 3 3.47 21.13 -14.98
N PRO A 4 3.81 22.00 -14.00
CA PRO A 4 4.92 22.93 -14.13
C PRO A 4 6.25 22.26 -14.52
N GLY A 5 6.51 21.05 -14.01
CA GLY A 5 7.71 20.28 -14.35
C GLY A 5 7.77 19.80 -15.81
N GLU A 6 6.63 19.41 -16.38
CA GLU A 6 6.53 19.07 -17.81
C GLU A 6 6.72 20.30 -18.69
N ILE A 7 6.13 21.42 -18.30
CA ILE A 7 6.30 22.71 -19.01
C ILE A 7 7.76 23.14 -18.97
N LYS A 8 8.40 23.12 -17.79
CA LYS A 8 9.82 23.45 -17.62
C LYS A 8 10.73 22.57 -18.46
N ARG A 9 10.42 21.27 -18.56
CA ARG A 9 11.18 20.32 -19.38
C ARG A 9 11.10 20.67 -20.87
N ASP A 10 9.90 20.95 -21.37
CA ASP A 10 9.69 21.38 -22.76
C ASP A 10 10.36 22.73 -23.06
N MET A 11 10.40 23.62 -22.07
CA MET A 11 11.02 24.94 -22.15
C MET A 11 12.56 24.91 -22.08
N LYS A 12 13.19 23.73 -21.90
CA LYS A 12 14.66 23.61 -21.91
C LYS A 12 15.26 23.85 -23.30
N TYR A 13 14.56 23.45 -24.37
CA TYR A 13 14.94 23.69 -25.78
C TYR A 13 13.68 23.83 -26.67
N PRO A 14 12.87 24.88 -26.48
CA PRO A 14 11.55 24.93 -27.09
C PRO A 14 11.63 25.36 -28.56
N SER A 15 10.87 24.68 -29.42
CA SER A 15 10.51 25.27 -30.72
C SER A 15 9.59 26.49 -30.51
N PRO A 16 9.48 27.41 -31.47
CA PRO A 16 8.59 28.58 -31.35
C PRO A 16 7.13 28.21 -31.03
N GLU A 17 6.65 27.10 -31.60
CA GLU A 17 5.30 26.56 -31.40
C GLU A 17 5.13 26.00 -29.98
N VAL A 18 6.10 25.23 -29.50
CA VAL A 18 6.12 24.68 -28.14
C VAL A 18 6.18 25.81 -27.12
N LYS A 19 7.05 26.82 -27.34
CA LYS A 19 7.16 28.01 -26.49
C LYS A 19 5.82 28.73 -26.37
N THR A 20 5.17 29.02 -27.50
CA THR A 20 3.88 29.72 -27.53
C THR A 20 2.79 28.94 -26.82
N ARG A 21 2.72 27.62 -27.03
CA ARG A 21 1.74 26.74 -26.36
C ARG A 21 1.96 26.73 -24.85
N CYS A 22 3.20 26.49 -24.39
CA CYS A 22 3.55 26.47 -22.97
C CYS A 22 3.24 27.81 -22.29
N MET A 23 3.59 28.94 -22.93
CA MET A 23 3.27 30.28 -22.44
C MET A 23 1.76 30.52 -22.29
N ASN A 24 0.95 30.08 -23.27
CA ASN A 24 -0.51 30.22 -23.20
C ASN A 24 -1.11 29.35 -22.07
N GLU A 25 -0.57 28.15 -21.83
CA GLU A 25 -1.03 27.24 -20.76
C GLU A 25 -0.72 27.81 -19.37
N VAL A 26 0.51 28.30 -19.16
CA VAL A 26 0.93 28.97 -17.90
C VAL A 26 0.07 30.20 -17.65
N ALA A 27 -0.14 31.04 -18.66
CA ALA A 27 -0.94 32.25 -18.53
C ALA A 27 -2.42 31.97 -18.22
N ARG A 28 -2.98 30.89 -18.77
CA ARG A 28 -4.33 30.43 -18.40
C ARG A 28 -4.38 29.97 -16.95
N TYR A 29 -3.44 29.13 -16.53
CA TYR A 29 -3.37 28.63 -15.15
C TYR A 29 -3.30 29.76 -14.12
N LEU A 30 -2.41 30.74 -14.31
CA LEU A 30 -2.22 31.85 -13.37
C LEU A 30 -3.46 32.74 -13.28
N ARG A 31 -4.17 32.95 -14.40
CA ARG A 31 -5.41 33.72 -14.42
C ARG A 31 -6.55 32.98 -13.71
N ASP A 32 -6.66 31.69 -13.94
CA ASP A 32 -7.65 30.86 -13.27
C ASP A 32 -7.40 30.83 -11.76
N ALA A 33 -6.14 30.67 -11.32
CA ALA A 33 -5.75 30.77 -9.92
C ALA A 33 -6.09 32.15 -9.31
N TYR A 34 -5.80 33.25 -10.04
CA TYR A 34 -6.16 34.60 -9.60
C TYR A 34 -7.67 34.79 -9.49
N LYS A 35 -8.45 34.27 -10.45
CA LYS A 35 -9.91 34.29 -10.42
C LYS A 35 -10.47 33.56 -9.19
N CYS A 36 -9.80 32.48 -8.77
CA CYS A 36 -10.09 31.72 -7.55
C CYS A 36 -9.49 32.36 -6.28
N GLY A 37 -8.95 33.58 -6.33
CA GLY A 37 -8.41 34.28 -5.17
C GLY A 37 -7.11 33.69 -4.62
N ILE A 38 -6.44 32.81 -5.36
CA ILE A 38 -5.23 32.09 -4.92
C ILE A 38 -4.00 32.95 -5.24
N TYR A 39 -3.93 34.11 -4.61
CA TYR A 39 -2.88 35.10 -4.87
C TYR A 39 -1.49 34.60 -4.44
N SER A 40 -1.42 33.79 -3.39
CA SER A 40 -0.18 33.20 -2.88
C SER A 40 0.54 32.36 -3.94
N GLU A 41 -0.19 31.46 -4.61
CA GLU A 41 0.33 30.58 -5.67
C GLU A 41 0.72 31.37 -6.92
N VAL A 42 -0.09 32.36 -7.30
CA VAL A 42 0.17 33.23 -8.46
C VAL A 42 1.44 34.04 -8.25
N ILE A 43 1.60 34.66 -7.08
CA ILE A 43 2.78 35.46 -6.74
C ILE A 43 4.02 34.57 -6.74
N GLU A 44 4.01 33.46 -6.01
CA GLU A 44 5.16 32.55 -5.88
C GLU A 44 5.67 32.09 -7.26
N LYS A 45 4.75 31.65 -8.13
CA LYS A 45 5.12 31.17 -9.46
C LYS A 45 5.56 32.27 -10.42
N LEU A 46 5.13 33.51 -10.23
CA LEU A 46 5.58 34.64 -11.04
C LEU A 46 6.94 35.19 -10.58
N THR A 47 7.18 35.24 -9.27
CA THR A 47 8.49 35.64 -8.70
C THR A 47 9.57 34.60 -8.97
N LEU A 48 9.19 33.32 -9.13
CA LEU A 48 10.10 32.20 -9.42
C LEU A 48 9.79 31.53 -10.77
N SER A 49 9.39 32.34 -11.77
CA SER A 49 8.92 31.84 -13.06
C SER A 49 9.94 31.02 -13.85
N ARG A 50 11.24 31.35 -13.78
CA ARG A 50 12.29 30.52 -14.40
C ARG A 50 12.41 29.18 -13.68
N TYR A 51 12.27 29.18 -12.36
CA TYR A 51 12.32 27.96 -11.57
C TYR A 51 11.13 27.03 -11.85
N TYR A 52 9.91 27.54 -11.90
CA TYR A 52 8.71 26.72 -12.08
C TYR A 52 8.39 26.36 -13.53
N PHE A 53 8.66 27.26 -14.47
CA PHE A 53 8.24 27.11 -15.86
C PHE A 53 9.39 27.16 -16.87
N GLY A 54 10.60 27.56 -16.48
CA GLY A 54 11.68 27.81 -17.43
C GLY A 54 11.41 29.02 -18.34
N ILE A 55 10.55 29.95 -17.91
CA ILE A 55 10.18 31.17 -18.64
C ILE A 55 10.76 32.38 -17.90
N ASP A 56 11.25 33.36 -18.64
CA ASP A 56 11.70 34.63 -18.05
C ASP A 56 10.54 35.41 -17.41
N SER A 57 10.76 35.96 -16.21
CA SER A 57 9.72 36.66 -15.45
C SER A 57 9.20 37.91 -16.17
N ASN A 58 10.08 38.65 -16.85
CA ASN A 58 9.69 39.83 -17.61
C ASN A 58 8.90 39.44 -18.86
N GLU A 59 9.34 38.40 -19.58
CA GLU A 59 8.62 37.86 -20.75
C GLU A 59 7.22 37.36 -20.37
N LEU A 60 7.10 36.63 -19.25
CA LEU A 60 5.81 36.13 -18.76
C LEU A 60 4.89 37.26 -18.31
N THR A 61 5.43 38.27 -17.61
CA THR A 61 4.70 39.45 -17.14
C THR A 61 4.18 40.29 -18.30
N GLN A 62 5.00 40.47 -19.35
CA GLN A 62 4.60 41.19 -20.56
C GLN A 62 3.44 40.47 -21.26
N LEU A 63 3.54 39.16 -21.47
CA LEU A 63 2.47 38.37 -22.09
C LEU A 63 1.17 38.42 -21.29
N LEU A 64 1.26 38.28 -19.96
CA LEU A 64 0.10 38.38 -19.07
C LEU A 64 -0.57 39.75 -19.15
N SER A 65 0.23 40.82 -19.20
CA SER A 65 -0.26 42.20 -19.28
C SER A 65 -0.93 42.49 -20.64
N GLU A 66 -0.28 42.12 -21.75
CA GLU A 66 -0.70 42.49 -23.10
C GLU A 66 -1.77 41.55 -23.67
N LYS A 67 -1.50 40.24 -23.66
CA LYS A 67 -2.34 39.24 -24.33
C LYS A 67 -3.52 38.78 -23.47
N TYR A 68 -3.36 38.84 -22.15
CA TYR A 68 -4.32 38.29 -21.20
C TYR A 68 -4.93 39.30 -20.23
N LYS A 69 -4.62 40.59 -20.38
CA LYS A 69 -5.18 41.72 -19.62
C LYS A 69 -5.01 41.60 -18.09
N CYS A 70 -3.93 40.97 -17.64
CA CYS A 70 -3.61 40.77 -16.21
C CYS A 70 -2.68 41.86 -15.65
N LYS A 71 -2.81 43.10 -16.13
CA LYS A 71 -1.91 44.22 -15.78
C LYS A 71 -1.85 44.49 -14.28
N GLU A 72 -3.00 44.47 -13.62
CA GLU A 72 -3.11 44.71 -12.16
C GLU A 72 -2.26 43.71 -11.35
N ILE A 73 -2.33 42.42 -11.68
CA ILE A 73 -1.56 41.35 -11.03
C ILE A 73 -0.06 41.60 -11.19
N CYS A 74 0.34 41.95 -12.42
CA CYS A 74 1.73 42.20 -12.77
C CYS A 74 2.28 43.43 -12.01
N ASP A 75 1.50 44.49 -11.90
CA ASP A 75 1.87 45.70 -11.17
C ASP A 75 2.02 45.44 -9.66
N LYS A 76 1.14 44.62 -9.06
CA LYS A 76 1.27 44.21 -7.65
C LYS A 76 2.51 43.36 -7.39
N ILE A 77 2.90 42.49 -8.32
CA ILE A 77 4.12 41.68 -8.18
C ILE A 77 5.37 42.54 -8.29
N LYS A 78 5.40 43.50 -9.21
CA LYS A 78 6.48 44.49 -9.29
C LYS A 78 6.61 45.28 -7.99
N LEU A 79 5.48 45.70 -7.41
CA LEU A 79 5.47 46.39 -6.12
C LEU A 79 6.01 45.52 -4.99
N LEU A 80 5.59 44.25 -4.90
CA LEU A 80 6.10 43.31 -3.90
C LEU A 80 7.62 43.09 -4.04
N LYS A 81 8.12 42.88 -5.26
CA LYS A 81 9.56 42.76 -5.53
C LYS A 81 10.32 44.01 -5.06
N LYS A 82 9.80 45.20 -5.40
CA LYS A 82 10.39 46.47 -4.97
C LYS A 82 10.47 46.57 -3.44
N ILE A 83 9.38 46.30 -2.73
CA ILE A 83 9.34 46.33 -1.25
C ILE A 83 10.36 45.35 -0.66
N TYR A 84 10.48 44.15 -1.24
CA TYR A 84 11.44 43.14 -0.79
C TYR A 84 12.89 43.58 -1.02
N MET A 85 13.21 44.08 -2.22
CA MET A 85 14.56 44.55 -2.57
C MET A 85 14.98 45.74 -1.69
N GLU A 86 14.07 46.69 -1.43
CA GLU A 86 14.32 47.82 -0.54
C GLU A 86 14.55 47.36 0.91
N LYS A 87 13.77 46.41 1.41
CA LYS A 87 13.88 45.90 2.78
C LYS A 87 15.21 45.16 3.05
N TYR A 88 15.78 44.52 2.04
CA TYR A 88 16.98 43.67 2.16
C TYR A 88 18.19 44.23 1.41
N GLU A 89 18.13 45.48 0.95
CA GLU A 89 19.22 46.18 0.25
C GLU A 89 19.78 45.38 -0.96
N ILE A 90 18.89 44.76 -1.73
CA ILE A 90 19.26 43.96 -2.91
C ILE A 90 19.39 44.89 -4.13
N GLU A 91 20.59 44.97 -4.70
CA GLU A 91 20.90 45.88 -5.81
C GLU A 91 20.61 45.31 -7.22
N GLU A 92 20.63 43.98 -7.39
CA GLU A 92 20.36 43.32 -8.68
C GLU A 92 18.92 42.79 -8.78
N ASP A 93 18.25 43.04 -9.91
CA ASP A 93 16.92 42.48 -10.20
C ASP A 93 17.04 41.00 -10.66
N GLY A 94 16.17 40.14 -10.13
CA GLY A 94 16.28 38.68 -10.28
C GLY A 94 15.06 37.89 -9.81
N ASP A 95 15.18 36.56 -9.87
CA ASP A 95 14.19 35.63 -9.32
C ASP A 95 14.59 35.30 -7.87
N PHE A 96 13.91 35.92 -6.92
CA PHE A 96 14.15 35.73 -5.49
C PHE A 96 13.00 35.02 -4.80
N LYS A 97 13.33 34.16 -3.84
CA LYS A 97 12.33 33.52 -2.97
C LYS A 97 11.94 34.50 -1.88
N ILE A 98 10.72 35.03 -1.96
CA ILE A 98 10.19 35.99 -0.99
C ILE A 98 9.74 35.22 0.27
N PRO A 99 10.17 35.64 1.48
CA PRO A 99 9.70 35.06 2.74
C PRO A 99 8.17 35.03 2.84
N ALA A 100 7.65 33.94 3.40
CA ALA A 100 6.21 33.68 3.47
C ALA A 100 5.46 34.73 4.28
N ASP A 101 6.04 35.20 5.39
CA ASP A 101 5.52 36.27 6.25
C ASP A 101 5.30 37.57 5.47
N LEU A 102 6.31 38.01 4.69
CA LEU A 102 6.22 39.23 3.88
C LEU A 102 5.19 39.07 2.75
N LYS A 103 5.23 37.92 2.05
CA LYS A 103 4.32 37.61 0.94
C LYS A 103 2.85 37.59 1.40
N TYR A 104 2.56 36.90 2.49
CA TYR A 104 1.20 36.75 3.01
C TYR A 104 0.66 38.05 3.57
N LYS A 105 1.49 38.85 4.25
CA LYS A 105 1.12 40.19 4.73
C LYS A 105 0.78 41.11 3.56
N PHE A 106 1.60 41.09 2.50
CA PHE A 106 1.36 41.85 1.29
C PHE A 106 0.03 41.50 0.61
N ILE A 107 -0.33 40.21 0.55
CA ILE A 107 -1.60 39.77 -0.04
C ILE A 107 -2.79 40.36 0.73
N CYS A 108 -2.78 40.28 2.07
CA CYS A 108 -3.85 40.82 2.91
C CYS A 108 -3.97 42.35 2.77
N GLU A 109 -2.86 43.07 2.88
CA GLU A 109 -2.86 44.55 2.94
C GLU A 109 -2.99 45.20 1.57
N HIS A 110 -2.28 44.70 0.56
CA HIS A 110 -2.11 45.40 -0.72
C HIS A 110 -2.91 44.79 -1.88
N ILE A 111 -3.30 43.51 -1.80
CA ILE A 111 -4.14 42.88 -2.83
C ILE A 111 -5.60 42.88 -2.39
N ILE A 112 -5.88 42.41 -1.18
CA ILE A 112 -7.25 42.34 -0.66
C ILE A 112 -7.67 43.70 -0.08
N GLY A 113 -6.72 44.49 0.43
CA GLY A 113 -6.97 45.85 0.88
C GLY A 113 -7.51 45.95 2.31
N LYS A 114 -7.31 44.91 3.14
CA LYS A 114 -7.75 44.90 4.54
C LYS A 114 -6.54 44.86 5.46
N ASN A 115 -6.41 45.88 6.31
CA ASN A 115 -5.37 45.94 7.33
C ASN A 115 -5.85 45.22 8.59
N LEU A 116 -5.04 44.31 9.13
CA LEU A 116 -5.39 43.45 10.26
C LEU A 116 -4.30 43.55 11.33
N ASP A 117 -4.71 43.49 12.60
CA ASP A 117 -3.77 43.28 13.71
C ASP A 117 -3.43 41.78 13.78
N TYR A 118 -2.36 41.37 13.10
CA TYR A 118 -1.96 39.97 13.01
C TYR A 118 -1.55 39.34 14.34
N ASP A 119 -1.17 40.16 15.33
CA ASP A 119 -0.76 39.65 16.64
C ASP A 119 -1.98 39.38 17.55
N ASN A 120 -3.13 40.02 17.29
CA ASN A 120 -4.35 39.88 18.10
C ASN A 120 -5.61 39.52 17.28
N LEU A 121 -5.43 38.82 16.15
CA LEU A 121 -6.54 38.36 15.28
C LEU A 121 -7.65 37.65 16.08
N THR A 122 -8.90 38.03 15.83
CA THR A 122 -10.10 37.38 16.39
C THR A 122 -10.93 36.68 15.32
N CYS A 123 -11.85 35.80 15.73
CA CYS A 123 -12.80 35.16 14.80
C CYS A 123 -13.70 36.19 14.08
N ALA A 124 -14.08 37.28 14.77
CA ALA A 124 -14.88 38.35 14.17
C ALA A 124 -14.12 39.10 13.08
N ASP A 125 -12.80 39.27 13.25
CA ASP A 125 -11.96 39.87 12.20
C ASP A 125 -11.93 39.00 10.95
N ILE A 126 -11.91 37.67 11.09
CA ILE A 126 -12.02 36.74 9.96
C ILE A 126 -13.38 36.86 9.28
N ASP A 127 -14.48 36.91 10.04
CA ASP A 127 -15.82 37.02 9.48
C ASP A 127 -15.97 38.33 8.68
N ASN A 128 -15.52 39.46 9.26
CA ASN A 128 -15.47 40.76 8.59
C ASN A 128 -14.53 40.74 7.37
N PHE A 129 -13.44 39.96 7.42
CA PHE A 129 -12.51 39.83 6.30
C PHE A 129 -13.14 39.11 5.11
N VAL A 130 -13.96 38.08 5.34
CA VAL A 130 -14.64 37.31 4.30
C VAL A 130 -15.88 38.02 3.74
N GLU A 131 -16.45 38.96 4.49
CA GLU A 131 -17.63 39.71 4.05
C GLU A 131 -17.41 40.37 2.67
N GLY A 132 -18.35 40.10 1.75
CA GLY A 132 -18.31 40.59 0.37
C GLY A 132 -17.41 39.82 -0.60
N ILE A 133 -16.70 38.79 -0.13
CA ILE A 133 -15.84 37.95 -0.98
C ILE A 133 -16.65 36.85 -1.67
N GLU A 134 -16.47 36.70 -2.98
CA GLU A 134 -17.10 35.62 -3.76
C GLU A 134 -16.69 34.23 -3.23
N PRO A 135 -17.62 33.26 -3.11
CA PRO A 135 -17.32 31.93 -2.56
C PRO A 135 -16.12 31.21 -3.17
N ILE A 136 -15.91 31.36 -4.49
CA ILE A 136 -14.79 30.74 -5.21
C ILE A 136 -13.42 31.30 -4.80
N LYS A 137 -13.38 32.50 -4.21
CA LYS A 137 -12.16 33.18 -3.77
C LYS A 137 -11.83 32.93 -2.30
N ILE A 138 -12.82 32.55 -1.50
CA ILE A 138 -12.69 32.37 -0.05
C ILE A 138 -11.50 31.47 0.30
N PRO A 139 -11.32 30.27 -0.29
CA PRO A 139 -10.22 29.40 0.09
C PRO A 139 -8.84 30.03 -0.18
N GLY A 140 -8.66 30.68 -1.34
CA GLY A 140 -7.39 31.30 -1.69
C GLY A 140 -7.06 32.53 -0.84
N VAL A 141 -8.07 33.35 -0.55
CA VAL A 141 -7.93 34.60 0.22
C VAL A 141 -7.64 34.35 1.70
N LEU A 142 -8.20 33.29 2.29
CA LEU A 142 -7.96 32.94 3.69
C LEU A 142 -6.66 32.17 3.93
N TYR A 143 -6.03 31.63 2.88
CA TYR A 143 -4.83 30.80 3.02
C TYR A 143 -3.66 31.53 3.71
N PRO A 144 -3.36 32.81 3.38
CA PRO A 144 -2.42 33.63 4.13
C PRO A 144 -2.71 33.71 5.64
N LEU A 145 -3.97 33.96 6.01
CA LEU A 145 -4.37 34.13 7.40
C LEU A 145 -4.32 32.82 8.18
N MET A 146 -4.67 31.70 7.55
CA MET A 146 -4.46 30.37 8.12
C MET A 146 -2.97 30.14 8.42
N TRP A 147 -2.07 30.47 7.49
CA TRP A 147 -0.64 30.25 7.68
C TRP A 147 -0.06 31.17 8.76
N MET A 148 -0.60 32.37 8.96
CA MET A 148 -0.16 33.23 10.07
C MET A 148 -0.69 32.77 11.44
N THR A 149 -1.82 32.06 11.48
CA THR A 149 -2.52 31.71 12.73
C THR A 149 -2.25 30.30 13.23
N HIS A 150 -1.82 29.36 12.38
CA HIS A 150 -1.67 27.94 12.73
C HIS A 150 -0.77 27.63 13.94
N VAL A 151 0.20 28.51 14.25
CA VAL A 151 1.09 28.37 15.43
C VAL A 151 0.69 29.28 16.60
N LYS A 152 0.06 30.42 16.31
CA LYS A 152 -0.14 31.52 17.28
C LYS A 152 -1.54 31.58 17.89
N ASN A 153 -2.57 31.12 17.16
CA ASN A 153 -3.97 31.30 17.55
C ASN A 153 -4.85 30.14 17.04
N GLU A 154 -4.88 29.05 17.81
CA GLU A 154 -5.67 27.83 17.55
C GLU A 154 -7.14 28.13 17.25
N LYS A 155 -7.76 29.01 18.04
CA LYS A 155 -9.19 29.30 17.93
C LYS A 155 -9.53 29.92 16.58
N VAL A 156 -8.72 30.87 16.12
CA VAL A 156 -8.89 31.51 14.81
C VAL A 156 -8.57 30.54 13.68
N PHE A 157 -7.51 29.75 13.82
CA PHE A 157 -7.16 28.70 12.86
C PHE A 157 -8.32 27.74 12.62
N LEU A 158 -8.89 27.13 13.67
CA LEU A 158 -10.01 26.21 13.55
C LEU A 158 -11.30 26.89 13.04
N HIS A 159 -11.53 28.16 13.40
CA HIS A 159 -12.65 28.95 12.87
C HIS A 159 -12.58 29.15 11.36
N ILE A 160 -11.38 29.43 10.82
CA ILE A 160 -11.15 29.53 9.37
C ILE A 160 -11.54 28.22 8.66
N TYR A 161 -11.10 27.06 9.18
CA TYR A 161 -11.44 25.76 8.59
C TYR A 161 -12.94 25.48 8.60
N THR A 162 -13.54 25.57 9.79
CA THR A 162 -14.90 25.08 10.04
C THR A 162 -15.98 25.99 9.49
N LYS A 163 -15.81 27.32 9.62
CA LYS A 163 -16.86 28.27 9.21
C LYS A 163 -16.75 28.70 7.75
N HIS A 164 -15.55 28.72 7.19
CA HIS A 164 -15.31 29.34 5.88
C HIS A 164 -14.77 28.38 4.84
N VAL A 165 -13.65 27.72 5.12
CA VAL A 165 -12.87 27.01 4.10
C VAL A 165 -13.49 25.67 3.70
N LEU A 166 -13.76 24.76 4.65
CA LEU A 166 -14.37 23.46 4.34
C LEU A 166 -15.76 23.60 3.71
N PRO A 167 -16.67 24.48 4.22
CA PRO A 167 -17.95 24.73 3.57
C PRO A 167 -17.80 25.27 2.14
N ALA A 168 -16.84 26.18 1.89
CA ALA A 168 -16.57 26.67 0.55
C ALA A 168 -16.10 25.54 -0.38
N PHE A 169 -15.18 24.69 0.05
CA PHE A 169 -14.73 23.56 -0.76
C PHE A 169 -15.83 22.55 -1.05
N ILE A 170 -16.71 22.25 -0.10
CA ILE A 170 -17.87 21.37 -0.35
C ILE A 170 -18.76 21.96 -1.45
N LYS A 171 -19.11 23.24 -1.33
CA LYS A 171 -19.95 23.92 -2.33
C LYS A 171 -19.29 23.98 -3.71
N LEU A 172 -17.98 24.24 -3.76
CA LEU A 172 -17.21 24.28 -5.02
C LEU A 172 -17.00 22.89 -5.63
N SER A 173 -17.01 21.84 -4.81
CA SER A 173 -16.94 20.46 -5.27
C SER A 173 -18.24 20.04 -5.93
N GLU A 174 -19.38 20.42 -5.33
CA GLU A 174 -20.71 20.17 -5.86
C GLU A 174 -20.99 20.92 -7.16
N SER A 175 -20.46 22.14 -7.31
CA SER A 175 -20.53 22.89 -8.58
C SER A 175 -19.55 22.37 -9.66
N GLY A 176 -18.64 21.46 -9.31
CA GLY A 176 -17.58 20.97 -10.18
C GLY A 176 -16.41 21.94 -10.40
N ASP A 177 -16.39 23.09 -9.71
CA ASP A 177 -15.34 24.10 -9.86
C ASP A 177 -13.97 23.59 -9.36
N VAL A 178 -13.94 22.75 -8.31
CA VAL A 178 -12.70 22.15 -7.80
C VAL A 178 -12.00 21.29 -8.86
N ASN A 179 -12.75 20.60 -9.72
CA ASN A 179 -12.19 19.79 -10.82
C ASN A 179 -11.82 20.65 -12.05
N LYS A 180 -12.48 21.80 -12.21
CA LYS A 180 -12.25 22.73 -13.31
C LYS A 180 -10.98 23.56 -13.13
N TYR A 181 -10.69 23.97 -11.90
CA TYR A 181 -9.56 24.85 -11.59
C TYR A 181 -8.52 24.12 -10.74
N ASP A 182 -7.45 23.64 -11.39
CA ASP A 182 -6.36 22.87 -10.76
C ASP A 182 -5.76 23.54 -9.50
N ALA A 183 -5.77 24.88 -9.46
CA ALA A 183 -5.28 25.64 -8.32
C ALA A 183 -6.17 25.49 -7.07
N LEU A 184 -7.50 25.35 -7.22
CA LEU A 184 -8.40 25.09 -6.09
C LEU A 184 -8.10 23.73 -5.45
N SER A 185 -7.85 22.70 -6.27
CA SER A 185 -7.47 21.38 -5.77
C SER A 185 -6.16 21.43 -5.00
N PHE A 186 -5.18 22.22 -5.48
CA PHE A 186 -3.88 22.39 -4.83
C PHE A 186 -4.01 23.08 -3.46
N VAL A 187 -4.74 24.19 -3.39
CA VAL A 187 -4.98 24.90 -2.12
C VAL A 187 -5.77 24.05 -1.14
N MET A 188 -6.74 23.26 -1.61
CA MET A 188 -7.46 22.32 -0.77
C MET A 188 -6.53 21.28 -0.13
N CYS A 189 -5.57 20.74 -0.90
CA CYS A 189 -4.57 19.84 -0.34
C CYS A 189 -3.71 20.56 0.70
N GLY A 190 -3.27 21.79 0.43
CA GLY A 190 -2.52 22.61 1.39
C GLY A 190 -3.27 22.82 2.72
N TYR A 191 -4.57 23.12 2.69
CA TYR A 191 -5.37 23.19 3.92
C TYR A 191 -5.43 21.84 4.65
N ILE A 192 -5.72 20.75 3.95
CA ILE A 192 -5.79 19.44 4.63
C ILE A 192 -4.41 19.07 5.22
N GLU A 193 -3.30 19.35 4.52
CA GLU A 193 -1.93 19.17 5.02
C GLU A 193 -1.67 19.96 6.30
N GLU A 194 -2.03 21.25 6.33
CA GLU A 194 -1.86 22.11 7.50
C GLU A 194 -2.72 21.66 8.68
N LEU A 195 -3.92 21.12 8.42
CA LEU A 195 -4.75 20.53 9.47
C LEU A 195 -4.14 19.23 10.03
N ILE A 196 -3.54 18.39 9.18
CA ILE A 196 -2.77 17.20 9.60
C ILE A 196 -1.61 17.65 10.49
N ILE A 197 -0.80 18.60 10.04
CA ILE A 197 0.35 19.14 10.81
C ILE A 197 -0.11 19.72 12.16
N TYR A 198 -1.22 20.46 12.15
CA TYR A 198 -1.83 20.98 13.37
C TYR A 198 -2.19 19.85 14.33
N THR A 199 -2.76 18.74 13.87
CA THR A 199 -3.03 17.58 14.74
C THR A 199 -1.76 16.89 15.25
N GLU A 200 -0.67 16.88 14.48
CA GLU A 200 0.61 16.20 14.81
C GLU A 200 1.46 16.88 15.89
N ASN A 201 1.41 18.21 16.04
CA ASN A 201 2.39 19.02 16.81
C ASN A 201 3.84 18.84 16.31
N PHE A 202 4.36 19.87 15.63
CA PHE A 202 5.74 20.01 15.12
C PHE A 202 6.76 18.98 15.63
N GLY A 203 6.91 17.88 14.89
CA GLY A 203 8.15 17.10 14.82
C GLY A 203 8.40 15.99 15.84
N GLN A 204 7.50 15.66 16.76
CA GLN A 204 7.73 14.54 17.70
C GLN A 204 6.70 13.43 17.68
N VAL A 205 5.52 13.68 17.12
CA VAL A 205 4.51 12.66 16.92
C VAL A 205 3.96 12.90 15.52
N PHE A 206 4.71 12.44 14.54
CA PHE A 206 4.07 11.68 13.48
C PHE A 206 2.89 10.95 14.16
N ILE A 207 1.64 11.20 13.79
CA ILE A 207 0.41 10.42 14.11
C ILE A 207 0.60 8.87 13.98
N THR A 208 1.82 8.43 13.69
CA THR A 208 2.22 7.50 12.68
C THR A 208 3.45 6.66 13.12
N SER A 209 3.98 6.90 14.32
CA SER A 209 4.94 5.99 14.97
C SER A 209 4.91 6.16 16.49
N ILE A 210 5.03 5.05 17.22
CA ILE A 210 5.42 5.11 18.63
C ILE A 210 6.72 5.90 18.71
N PRO A 211 6.86 6.89 19.62
CA PRO A 211 8.11 7.63 19.78
C PRO A 211 9.29 6.67 19.82
N GLY A 212 10.44 7.03 19.23
CA GLY A 212 11.56 6.10 19.07
C GLY A 212 12.05 5.42 20.37
N ASN A 213 11.77 6.07 21.52
CA ASN A 213 12.11 5.63 22.87
C ASN A 213 10.94 4.97 23.62
N THR A 214 9.73 4.98 23.06
CA THR A 214 8.54 4.37 23.65
C THR A 214 8.34 2.97 23.06
N THR A 215 7.87 2.02 23.88
CA THR A 215 7.57 0.65 23.46
C THR A 215 6.07 0.42 23.34
N TRP A 216 5.62 -0.54 22.52
CA TRP A 216 4.20 -0.94 22.51
C TRP A 216 3.70 -1.38 23.88
N ASN A 217 4.58 -1.94 24.73
CA ASN A 217 4.19 -2.29 26.08
C ASN A 217 3.81 -1.06 26.90
N GLU A 218 4.54 0.05 26.75
CA GLU A 218 4.19 1.32 27.41
C GLU A 218 2.89 1.89 26.83
N VAL A 219 2.71 1.85 25.51
CA VAL A 219 1.46 2.26 24.85
C VAL A 219 0.27 1.43 25.32
N ILE A 220 0.43 0.10 25.46
CA ILE A 220 -0.62 -0.80 25.98
C ILE A 220 -0.89 -0.52 27.44
N VAL A 221 0.13 -0.39 28.29
CA VAL A 221 -0.05 -0.12 29.71
C VAL A 221 -0.79 1.20 29.91
N GLU A 222 -0.49 2.21 29.10
CA GLU A 222 -1.22 3.46 29.12
C GLU A 222 -2.67 3.27 28.65
N PHE A 223 -2.89 2.62 27.50
CA PHE A 223 -4.23 2.29 27.01
C PHE A 223 -5.06 1.49 28.04
N GLN A 224 -4.47 0.50 28.71
CA GLN A 224 -5.13 -0.30 29.75
C GLN A 224 -5.52 0.53 30.97
N LYS A 225 -4.78 1.61 31.26
CA LYS A 225 -5.11 2.55 32.35
C LYS A 225 -6.15 3.58 31.93
N THR A 226 -6.07 4.10 30.71
CA THR A 226 -6.85 5.26 30.26
C THR A 226 -8.09 4.88 29.45
N GLY A 227 -8.12 3.69 28.84
CA GLY A 227 -9.14 3.27 27.88
C GLY A 227 -9.05 3.92 26.49
N GLU A 228 -8.04 4.76 26.24
CA GLU A 228 -7.86 5.49 24.98
C GLU A 228 -6.37 5.64 24.65
N PHE A 229 -6.01 5.48 23.38
CA PHE A 229 -4.63 5.72 22.94
C PHE A 229 -4.27 7.21 22.99
N GLU A 230 -3.07 7.51 23.44
CA GLU A 230 -2.60 8.90 23.61
C GLU A 230 -2.68 9.74 22.33
N CYS A 231 -2.39 9.14 21.16
CA CYS A 231 -2.48 9.84 19.89
C CYS A 231 -3.92 10.19 19.50
N ILE A 232 -4.88 9.31 19.78
CA ILE A 232 -6.31 9.54 19.57
C ILE A 232 -6.77 10.66 20.50
N ARG A 233 -6.44 10.56 21.79
CA ARG A 233 -6.79 11.58 22.80
C ARG A 233 -6.27 12.96 22.42
N LYS A 234 -5.00 13.08 22.01
CA LYS A 234 -4.37 14.35 21.61
C LYS A 234 -5.03 14.95 20.35
N ALA A 235 -5.32 14.12 19.35
CA ALA A 235 -6.03 14.56 18.15
C ALA A 235 -7.45 15.04 18.50
N ASN A 236 -8.17 14.26 19.30
CA ASN A 236 -9.51 14.60 19.78
C ASN A 236 -9.51 15.90 20.56
N GLU A 237 -8.57 16.10 21.50
CA GLU A 237 -8.45 17.33 22.29
C GLU A 237 -8.27 18.58 21.41
N LYS A 238 -7.43 18.47 20.37
CA LYS A 238 -7.18 19.56 19.42
C LYS A 238 -8.38 19.87 18.52
N LEU A 239 -9.19 18.87 18.21
CA LEU A 239 -10.36 19.00 17.34
C LEU A 239 -11.66 19.23 18.12
N LYS A 240 -11.66 19.04 19.45
CA LYS A 240 -12.84 19.15 20.32
C LYS A 240 -13.59 20.48 20.21
N LYS A 241 -12.89 21.56 19.84
CA LYS A 241 -13.47 22.91 19.67
C LYS A 241 -13.95 23.20 18.24
N ALA A 242 -13.72 22.30 17.30
CA ALA A 242 -14.01 22.47 15.89
C ALA A 242 -15.33 21.78 15.52
N ASP A 243 -16.44 22.40 15.90
CA ASP A 243 -17.78 21.86 15.66
C ASP A 243 -18.07 21.68 14.15
N GLY A 244 -18.48 20.46 13.76
CA GLY A 244 -18.84 20.08 12.40
C GLY A 244 -17.66 19.82 11.45
N ILE A 245 -16.42 19.83 11.94
CA ILE A 245 -15.22 19.52 11.16
C ILE A 245 -15.24 18.07 10.64
N GLY A 246 -15.62 17.08 11.45
CA GLY A 246 -15.70 15.66 11.09
C GLY A 246 -16.69 15.41 9.97
N LYS A 247 -17.92 15.90 10.13
CA LYS A 247 -18.95 15.90 9.05
C LYS A 247 -18.45 16.52 7.75
N SER A 248 -17.78 17.66 7.86
CA SER A 248 -17.32 18.41 6.69
C SER A 248 -16.19 17.68 5.96
N LEU A 249 -15.22 17.12 6.70
CA LEU A 249 -14.15 16.31 6.14
C LEU A 249 -14.67 15.01 5.51
N LEU A 250 -15.63 14.35 6.15
CA LEU A 250 -16.30 13.16 5.60
C LEU A 250 -17.01 13.47 4.28
N ARG A 251 -17.77 14.57 4.21
CA ARG A 251 -18.45 14.99 2.98
C ARG A 251 -17.45 15.36 1.89
N LEU A 252 -16.38 16.08 2.26
CA LEU A 252 -15.32 16.44 1.32
C LEU A 252 -14.63 15.19 0.75
N TYR A 253 -14.33 14.20 1.60
CA TYR A 253 -13.77 12.91 1.18
C TYR A 253 -14.69 12.23 0.16
N LYS A 254 -15.98 12.08 0.47
CA LYS A 254 -16.95 11.41 -0.43
C LYS A 254 -17.03 12.09 -1.80
N LEU A 255 -16.97 13.43 -1.85
CA LEU A 255 -17.05 14.20 -3.10
C LEU A 255 -15.75 14.17 -3.91
N ASN A 256 -14.58 14.06 -3.27
CA ASN A 256 -13.29 14.36 -3.88
C ASN A 256 -12.24 13.24 -3.81
N LYS A 257 -12.59 12.06 -3.28
CA LYS A 257 -11.71 10.90 -3.04
C LYS A 257 -10.66 10.68 -4.13
N ASN A 258 -11.08 10.46 -5.37
CA ASN A 258 -10.17 10.09 -6.46
C ASN A 258 -9.18 11.20 -6.82
N MET A 259 -9.62 12.46 -6.77
CA MET A 259 -8.77 13.60 -7.07
C MET A 259 -7.78 13.87 -5.94
N LEU A 260 -8.22 13.79 -4.67
CA LEU A 260 -7.34 13.88 -3.50
C LEU A 260 -6.29 12.76 -3.51
N LYS A 261 -6.69 11.51 -3.74
CA LYS A 261 -5.79 10.36 -3.85
C LYS A 261 -4.74 10.55 -4.94
N SER A 262 -5.14 11.08 -6.09
CA SER A 262 -4.22 11.37 -7.21
C SER A 262 -3.23 12.48 -6.89
N LYS A 263 -3.68 13.59 -6.30
CA LYS A 263 -2.82 14.74 -5.97
C LYS A 263 -1.81 14.39 -4.87
N TYR A 264 -2.24 13.72 -3.81
CA TYR A 264 -1.33 13.36 -2.70
C TYR A 264 -0.29 12.30 -3.04
N LYS A 265 -0.55 11.43 -4.03
CA LYS A 265 0.46 10.48 -4.53
C LYS A 265 1.70 11.16 -5.12
N THR A 266 1.62 12.43 -5.49
CA THR A 266 2.75 13.16 -6.08
C THR A 266 3.75 13.71 -5.06
N TYR A 267 3.42 13.63 -3.76
CA TYR A 267 4.29 14.07 -2.68
C TYR A 267 5.27 12.96 -2.27
N ILE A 268 6.43 13.35 -1.72
CA ILE A 268 7.45 12.42 -1.21
C ILE A 268 6.85 11.47 -0.15
N THR A 269 5.93 12.00 0.66
CA THR A 269 5.12 11.25 1.61
C THR A 269 3.68 11.22 1.10
N ASN A 270 3.09 10.03 0.92
CA ASN A 270 1.68 9.94 0.52
C ASN A 270 0.78 10.40 1.68
N TYR A 271 0.26 11.62 1.60
CA TYR A 271 -0.62 12.23 2.63
C TYR A 271 -2.07 11.74 2.57
N PHE A 272 -2.49 11.02 1.52
CA PHE A 272 -3.88 10.61 1.37
C PHE A 272 -4.36 9.65 2.49
N PRO A 273 -3.58 8.61 2.87
CA PRO A 273 -3.94 7.79 4.03
C PRO A 273 -4.05 8.60 5.32
N MET A 274 -3.20 9.61 5.53
CA MET A 274 -3.26 10.52 6.69
C MET A 274 -4.50 11.43 6.65
N PHE A 275 -4.98 11.77 5.47
CA PHE A 275 -6.24 12.49 5.34
C PHE A 275 -7.43 11.58 5.67
N ALA A 276 -7.48 10.35 5.16
CA ALA A 276 -8.56 9.40 5.48
C ALA A 276 -8.62 9.10 7.00
N ALA A 277 -7.45 8.94 7.60
CA ALA A 277 -7.19 8.88 9.02
C ALA A 277 -7.74 10.09 9.82
N LEU A 278 -7.44 11.30 9.37
CA LEU A 278 -7.92 12.55 9.97
C LEU A 278 -9.46 12.61 9.98
N VAL A 279 -10.14 12.07 8.96
CA VAL A 279 -11.62 11.98 8.96
C VAL A 279 -12.11 11.20 10.18
N ILE A 280 -11.49 10.05 10.50
CA ILE A 280 -11.86 9.25 11.66
C ILE A 280 -11.64 10.03 12.95
N PHE A 281 -10.46 10.61 13.16
CA PHE A 281 -10.20 11.43 14.36
C PHE A 281 -11.20 12.56 14.53
N ALA A 282 -11.50 13.27 13.45
CA ALA A 282 -12.45 14.37 13.48
C ALA A 282 -13.87 13.90 13.82
N LEU A 283 -14.29 12.72 13.35
CA LEU A 283 -15.58 12.13 13.72
C LEU A 283 -15.60 11.67 15.19
N LEU A 284 -14.50 11.10 15.69
CA LEU A 284 -14.37 10.70 17.10
C LEU A 284 -14.36 11.91 18.04
N ALA A 285 -13.70 13.00 17.66
CA ALA A 285 -13.70 14.26 18.40
C ALA A 285 -15.11 14.88 18.52
N GLU A 286 -15.99 14.57 17.58
CA GLU A 286 -17.42 14.96 17.57
C GLU A 286 -18.33 13.93 18.23
N GLU A 287 -17.78 12.87 18.86
CA GLU A 287 -18.52 11.76 19.46
C GLU A 287 -19.39 10.97 18.45
N ARG A 288 -19.02 10.99 17.15
CA ARG A 288 -19.75 10.32 16.06
C ARG A 288 -19.17 8.94 15.77
N ASN A 289 -19.23 8.09 16.79
CA ASN A 289 -18.60 6.76 16.78
C ASN A 289 -19.11 5.86 15.65
N GLU A 290 -20.43 5.84 15.42
CA GLU A 290 -21.05 5.00 14.38
C GLU A 290 -20.52 5.35 12.97
N GLU A 291 -20.44 6.64 12.64
CA GLU A 291 -19.90 7.07 11.35
C GLU A 291 -18.39 6.88 11.20
N ALA A 292 -17.65 6.95 12.30
CA ALA A 292 -16.24 6.59 12.29
C ALA A 292 -16.04 5.10 11.98
N VAL A 293 -16.89 4.23 12.56
CA VAL A 293 -16.91 2.78 12.31
C VAL A 293 -17.29 2.47 10.86
N GLU A 294 -18.39 3.04 10.36
CA GLU A 294 -18.83 2.83 8.97
C GLU A 294 -17.78 3.32 7.98
N PHE A 295 -17.19 4.50 8.22
CA PHE A 295 -16.14 5.04 7.36
C PHE A 295 -14.93 4.12 7.31
N MET A 296 -14.52 3.54 8.44
CA MET A 296 -13.41 2.59 8.53
C MET A 296 -13.68 1.33 7.73
N ILE A 297 -14.89 0.77 7.81
CA ILE A 297 -15.32 -0.41 7.04
C ILE A 297 -15.26 -0.12 5.54
N ASP A 298 -15.87 0.98 5.11
CA ASP A 298 -16.01 1.29 3.67
C ASP A 298 -14.68 1.71 3.01
N ASN A 299 -13.74 2.25 3.81
CA ASN A 299 -12.54 2.89 3.30
C ASN A 299 -11.25 2.35 3.94
N TYR A 300 -11.28 1.12 4.48
CA TYR A 300 -10.12 0.49 5.09
C TYR A 300 -8.89 0.49 4.16
N SER A 301 -9.10 0.17 2.88
CA SER A 301 -8.04 0.17 1.87
C SER A 301 -7.40 1.55 1.67
N ASP A 302 -8.15 2.64 1.80
CA ASP A 302 -7.62 3.99 1.63
C ASP A 302 -6.79 4.48 2.82
N ILE A 303 -6.99 3.86 3.99
CA ILE A 303 -6.25 4.12 5.23
C ILE A 303 -5.00 3.23 5.32
N SER A 304 -5.08 1.99 4.82
CA SER A 304 -4.03 0.98 4.91
C SER A 304 -3.08 0.94 3.71
N GLU A 305 -3.57 1.05 2.47
CA GLU A 305 -2.74 0.95 1.27
C GLU A 305 -1.77 2.13 1.15
N ASP A 306 -0.52 1.84 0.79
CA ASP A 306 0.55 2.83 0.61
C ASP A 306 0.82 3.70 1.87
N ASN A 307 0.31 3.32 3.04
CA ASN A 307 0.56 3.98 4.30
C ASN A 307 1.84 3.42 4.95
N TYR A 308 2.87 4.24 5.06
CA TYR A 308 4.15 3.85 5.67
C TYR A 308 4.08 3.70 7.20
N GLN A 309 2.89 3.88 7.79
CA GLN A 309 2.71 4.15 9.21
C GLN A 309 1.82 3.09 9.87
N CYS A 310 2.27 1.85 9.74
CA CYS A 310 1.60 0.61 10.15
C CYS A 310 1.00 0.62 11.57
N ALA A 311 1.69 1.21 12.54
CA ALA A 311 1.21 1.28 13.94
C ALA A 311 -0.11 2.03 14.09
N TYR A 312 -0.34 3.03 13.24
CA TYR A 312 -1.48 3.90 13.30
C TYR A 312 -2.76 3.25 12.76
N VAL A 313 -2.66 2.55 11.63
CA VAL A 313 -3.77 1.78 11.05
C VAL A 313 -4.32 0.80 12.08
N LEU A 314 -3.43 0.18 12.87
CA LEU A 314 -3.79 -0.75 13.94
C LEU A 314 -4.47 -0.09 15.12
N ILE A 315 -3.98 1.08 15.55
CA ILE A 315 -4.59 1.88 16.61
C ILE A 315 -6.02 2.27 16.23
N LEU A 316 -6.23 2.74 14.99
CA LEU A 316 -7.55 3.06 14.48
C LEU A 316 -8.46 1.82 14.38
N LEU A 317 -7.95 0.74 13.79
CA LEU A 317 -8.70 -0.52 13.70
C LEU A 317 -9.16 -0.96 15.09
N PHE A 318 -8.25 -1.00 16.06
CA PHE A 318 -8.60 -1.39 17.42
C PHE A 318 -9.60 -0.42 18.06
N GLN A 319 -9.40 0.89 17.94
CA GLN A 319 -10.34 1.87 18.48
C GLN A 319 -11.73 1.71 17.86
N THR A 320 -11.83 1.58 16.54
CA THR A 320 -13.12 1.40 15.85
C THR A 320 -13.79 0.07 16.21
N ILE A 321 -13.02 -1.00 16.46
CA ILE A 321 -13.54 -2.26 17.00
C ILE A 321 -14.15 -2.04 18.38
N LEU A 322 -13.45 -1.35 19.29
CA LEU A 322 -13.97 -1.10 20.64
C LEU A 322 -15.24 -0.23 20.65
N LEU A 323 -15.33 0.72 19.72
CA LEU A 323 -16.47 1.61 19.55
C LEU A 323 -17.64 0.99 18.79
N CYS A 324 -17.44 -0.19 18.19
CA CYS A 324 -18.45 -0.82 17.36
C CYS A 324 -19.47 -1.57 18.22
N ASP A 325 -20.72 -1.14 18.21
CA ASP A 325 -21.80 -1.83 18.93
C ASP A 325 -22.51 -2.91 18.09
N ASN A 326 -22.30 -2.90 16.79
CA ASN A 326 -22.82 -3.92 15.90
C ASN A 326 -21.79 -5.05 15.72
N TYR A 327 -22.16 -6.25 16.16
CA TYR A 327 -21.31 -7.43 16.04
C TYR A 327 -20.88 -7.78 14.59
N GLU A 328 -21.73 -7.56 13.58
CA GLU A 328 -21.39 -7.81 12.18
C GLU A 328 -20.27 -6.87 11.71
N TYR A 329 -20.38 -5.59 12.05
CA TYR A 329 -19.38 -4.57 11.76
C TYR A 329 -18.07 -4.84 12.52
N MET A 330 -18.16 -5.27 13.78
CA MET A 330 -17.00 -5.64 14.57
C MET A 330 -16.24 -6.83 13.96
N ASN A 331 -16.94 -7.83 13.40
CA ASN A 331 -16.30 -8.95 12.70
C ASN A 331 -15.60 -8.53 11.40
N ILE A 332 -16.16 -7.58 10.64
CA ILE A 332 -15.52 -7.05 9.43
C ILE A 332 -14.20 -6.38 9.81
N LEU A 333 -14.25 -5.46 10.78
CA LEU A 333 -13.06 -4.76 11.28
C LEU A 333 -12.02 -5.73 11.88
N TYR A 334 -12.47 -6.77 12.56
CA TYR A 334 -11.57 -7.82 13.08
C TYR A 334 -10.92 -8.63 11.96
N ALA A 335 -11.63 -8.92 10.86
CA ALA A 335 -11.04 -9.57 9.70
C ALA A 335 -9.95 -8.70 9.04
N ASP A 336 -10.17 -7.39 8.96
CA ASP A 336 -9.15 -6.43 8.50
C ASP A 336 -7.93 -6.42 9.43
N LEU A 337 -8.14 -6.48 10.75
CA LEU A 337 -7.05 -6.63 11.71
C LEU A 337 -6.27 -7.95 11.55
N GLN A 338 -6.93 -9.07 11.23
CA GLN A 338 -6.25 -10.33 10.96
C GLN A 338 -5.49 -10.29 9.61
N LYS A 339 -6.02 -9.58 8.61
CA LYS A 339 -5.32 -9.34 7.34
C LYS A 339 -4.02 -8.58 7.55
N GLU A 340 -4.06 -7.54 8.38
CA GLU A 340 -2.86 -6.82 8.82
C GLU A 340 -1.86 -7.74 9.50
N LYS A 341 -2.33 -8.55 10.47
CA LYS A 341 -1.48 -9.54 11.16
C LYS A 341 -0.79 -10.50 10.18
N LEU A 342 -1.49 -10.98 9.16
CA LEU A 342 -0.92 -11.86 8.12
C LEU A 342 0.09 -11.12 7.23
N LEU A 343 -0.16 -9.86 6.86
CA LEU A 343 0.80 -9.02 6.15
C LEU A 343 2.08 -8.86 6.97
N TYR A 344 1.97 -8.67 8.29
CA TYR A 344 3.13 -8.57 9.18
C TYR A 344 3.86 -9.90 9.39
N GLN A 345 3.17 -11.03 9.32
CA GLN A 345 3.78 -12.37 9.44
C GLN A 345 4.46 -12.83 8.14
N ARG A 346 3.97 -12.43 6.96
CA ARG A 346 4.53 -12.84 5.66
C ARG A 346 5.89 -12.19 5.33
N ASN A 347 6.22 -11.06 5.95
CA ASN A 347 7.46 -10.34 5.66
C ASN A 347 8.71 -10.93 6.35
N PHE A 348 8.61 -11.91 7.25
CA PHE A 348 9.78 -12.36 8.02
C PHE A 348 10.88 -13.00 7.18
N LYS A 349 10.51 -13.82 6.19
CA LYS A 349 11.47 -14.40 5.25
C LYS A 349 12.14 -13.31 4.41
N ASP A 350 11.36 -12.37 3.90
CA ASP A 350 11.88 -11.27 3.08
C ASP A 350 12.79 -10.33 3.89
N ILE A 351 12.42 -10.01 5.14
CA ILE A 351 13.26 -9.24 6.08
C ILE A 351 14.56 -10.00 6.36
N TYR A 352 14.46 -11.30 6.64
CA TYR A 352 15.62 -12.14 6.89
C TYR A 352 16.57 -12.15 5.69
N ASP A 353 16.04 -12.41 4.49
CA ASP A 353 16.82 -12.47 3.26
C ASP A 353 17.49 -11.13 2.95
N ALA A 354 16.77 -10.01 3.09
CA ALA A 354 17.32 -8.68 2.88
C ALA A 354 18.42 -8.33 3.90
N VAL A 355 18.24 -8.72 5.17
CA VAL A 355 19.24 -8.55 6.22
C VAL A 355 20.49 -9.36 5.94
N ILE A 356 20.36 -10.64 5.59
CA ILE A 356 21.50 -11.51 5.29
C ILE A 356 22.25 -11.01 4.04
N ARG A 357 21.54 -10.68 2.95
CA ARG A 357 22.16 -10.11 1.74
C ARG A 357 22.89 -8.80 2.01
N SER A 358 22.34 -7.95 2.87
CA SER A 358 22.98 -6.69 3.25
C SER A 358 24.23 -6.94 4.10
N CYS A 359 24.19 -7.90 5.03
CA CYS A 359 25.37 -8.31 5.79
C CYS A 359 26.47 -8.87 4.87
N GLU A 360 26.11 -9.74 3.94
CA GLU A 360 27.02 -10.31 2.95
C GLU A 360 27.65 -9.24 2.06
N PHE A 361 26.84 -8.30 1.58
CA PHE A 361 27.33 -7.16 0.79
C PHE A 361 28.34 -6.31 1.58
N ILE A 362 28.06 -5.99 2.85
CA ILE A 362 28.99 -5.21 3.67
C ILE A 362 30.31 -5.98 3.89
N GLU A 363 30.24 -7.30 4.11
CA GLU A 363 31.43 -8.15 4.18
C GLU A 363 32.23 -8.17 2.85
N GLU A 364 31.54 -8.21 1.71
CA GLU A 364 32.17 -8.10 0.38
C GLU A 364 32.90 -6.76 0.21
N VAL A 365 32.25 -5.65 0.56
CA VAL A 365 32.84 -4.30 0.47
C VAL A 365 34.08 -4.22 1.36
N TYR A 366 34.01 -4.72 2.60
CA TYR A 366 35.16 -4.80 3.49
C TYR A 366 36.33 -5.58 2.86
N LEU A 367 36.06 -6.74 2.26
CA LEU A 367 37.09 -7.55 1.60
C LEU A 367 37.68 -6.86 0.37
N LYS A 368 36.89 -6.11 -0.40
CA LYS A 368 37.37 -5.32 -1.55
C LYS A 368 38.28 -4.18 -1.11
N ILE A 369 37.90 -3.45 -0.07
CA ILE A 369 38.72 -2.37 0.52
C ILE A 369 40.04 -2.94 1.09
N ASN A 370 40.03 -4.20 1.54
CA ASN A 370 41.21 -4.87 2.08
C ASN A 370 42.24 -5.34 1.04
N LYS A 371 41.94 -5.29 -0.27
CA LYS A 371 42.89 -5.68 -1.32
C LYS A 371 43.72 -4.46 -1.75
N PRO A 372 45.07 -4.46 -1.58
CA PRO A 372 45.89 -3.35 -2.02
C PRO A 372 45.88 -3.24 -3.55
N LEU A 373 45.41 -2.12 -4.08
CA LEU A 373 45.61 -1.75 -5.48
C LEU A 373 46.97 -1.06 -5.56
N LYS A 374 47.96 -1.68 -6.20
CA LYS A 374 49.30 -1.09 -6.35
C LYS A 374 49.18 0.25 -7.08
N ASN A 375 49.59 1.34 -6.41
CA ASN A 375 49.71 2.71 -6.91
C ASN A 375 48.38 3.44 -7.19
N ASP A 376 47.47 3.51 -6.21
CA ASP A 376 46.26 4.34 -6.33
C ASP A 376 46.37 5.60 -5.43
N CYS A 377 46.02 6.77 -5.96
CA CYS A 377 46.18 8.07 -5.25
C CYS A 377 45.21 8.28 -4.06
N PHE A 378 44.34 7.30 -3.78
CA PHE A 378 43.29 7.35 -2.75
C PHE A 378 43.48 6.31 -1.62
N ASP A 379 44.64 5.67 -1.54
CA ASP A 379 44.92 4.60 -0.56
C ASP A 379 44.75 5.05 0.91
N TYR A 380 44.98 6.33 1.21
CA TYR A 380 44.79 6.89 2.55
C TYR A 380 43.30 6.96 2.96
N LEU A 381 42.38 7.24 2.02
CA LEU A 381 40.92 7.24 2.26
C LEU A 381 40.40 5.82 2.51
N ARG A 382 40.85 4.86 1.70
CA ARG A 382 40.51 3.43 1.88
C ARG A 382 41.02 2.88 3.21
N SER A 383 42.23 3.28 3.60
CA SER A 383 42.83 2.89 4.88
C SER A 383 42.02 3.43 6.06
N PHE A 384 41.61 4.70 6.02
CA PHE A 384 40.73 5.27 7.05
C PHE A 384 39.40 4.53 7.15
N VAL A 385 38.70 4.31 6.03
CA VAL A 385 37.41 3.61 6.06
C VAL A 385 37.58 2.20 6.62
N LYS A 386 38.63 1.47 6.23
CA LYS A 386 38.90 0.14 6.77
C LYS A 386 39.20 0.17 8.28
N GLU A 387 40.26 0.86 8.67
CA GLU A 387 40.81 0.79 10.03
C GLU A 387 39.92 1.50 11.04
N THR A 388 39.36 2.65 10.66
CA THR A 388 38.51 3.43 11.57
C THR A 388 37.06 3.00 11.51
N VAL A 389 36.45 2.97 10.32
CA VAL A 389 34.99 2.78 10.18
C VAL A 389 34.61 1.31 10.30
N PHE A 390 35.25 0.41 9.55
CA PHE A 390 34.94 -1.03 9.60
C PHE A 390 35.44 -1.68 10.89
N GLU A 391 36.70 -1.44 11.27
CA GLU A 391 37.36 -2.13 12.38
C GLU A 391 37.16 -1.41 13.73
N LYS A 392 37.70 -0.19 13.92
CA LYS A 392 37.69 0.52 15.22
C LYS A 392 36.29 0.94 15.70
N TRP A 393 35.41 1.38 14.80
CA TRP A 393 34.02 1.68 15.14
C TRP A 393 33.16 0.42 15.28
N GLY A 394 33.66 -0.72 14.79
CA GLY A 394 33.08 -2.04 15.03
C GLY A 394 32.02 -2.47 14.01
N MET A 395 31.89 -1.77 12.88
CA MET A 395 30.86 -2.07 11.87
C MET A 395 30.97 -3.50 11.33
N ILE A 396 32.17 -4.01 11.03
CA ILE A 396 32.33 -5.38 10.53
C ILE A 396 31.99 -6.43 11.58
N GLN A 397 32.31 -6.15 12.85
CA GLN A 397 32.00 -7.06 13.95
C GLN A 397 30.50 -7.08 14.24
N ASP A 398 29.82 -5.93 14.17
CA ASP A 398 28.37 -5.83 14.30
C ASP A 398 27.66 -6.62 13.19
N VAL A 399 28.08 -6.45 11.93
CA VAL A 399 27.52 -7.22 10.78
C VAL A 399 27.67 -8.73 10.97
N ARG A 400 28.84 -9.20 11.41
CA ARG A 400 29.06 -10.62 11.72
C ARG A 400 28.19 -11.11 12.86
N ASN A 401 28.03 -10.29 13.91
CA ASN A 401 27.16 -10.62 15.04
C ASN A 401 25.70 -10.72 14.60
N ILE A 402 25.23 -9.79 13.77
CA ILE A 402 23.88 -9.78 13.20
C ILE A 402 23.66 -11.06 12.36
N LYS A 403 24.59 -11.38 11.46
CA LYS A 403 24.54 -12.59 10.62
C LYS A 403 24.50 -13.87 11.45
N ASN A 404 25.36 -13.99 12.46
CA ASN A 404 25.38 -15.14 13.38
C ASN A 404 24.11 -15.25 14.22
N HIS A 405 23.54 -14.12 14.66
CA HIS A 405 22.30 -14.11 15.43
C HIS A 405 21.13 -14.70 14.64
N TYR A 406 21.06 -14.38 13.35
CA TYR A 406 19.98 -14.84 12.47
C TYR A 406 20.23 -16.22 11.87
N ALA A 407 21.48 -16.70 11.80
CA ALA A 407 21.80 -18.05 11.31
C ALA A 407 21.06 -19.19 12.03
N GLN A 408 20.53 -18.97 13.25
CA GLN A 408 19.88 -20.00 14.07
C GLN A 408 18.37 -19.80 14.26
N SER A 409 17.74 -18.75 13.70
CA SER A 409 16.30 -18.50 13.87
C SER A 409 15.77 -17.48 12.85
N GLN A 410 15.15 -17.96 11.75
CA GLN A 410 14.53 -17.12 10.73
C GLN A 410 13.41 -16.21 11.29
N ASP A 411 12.78 -16.61 12.40
CA ASP A 411 11.63 -15.88 12.98
C ASP A 411 12.00 -14.80 14.02
N LYS A 412 13.29 -14.51 14.22
CA LYS A 412 13.77 -13.68 15.35
C LYS A 412 14.47 -12.39 14.93
N VAL A 413 14.04 -11.73 13.86
CA VAL A 413 14.59 -10.42 13.48
C VAL A 413 14.44 -9.41 14.63
N LYS A 414 15.52 -8.70 14.99
CA LYS A 414 15.52 -7.65 16.01
C LYS A 414 15.55 -6.28 15.36
N ALA A 415 14.64 -5.40 15.76
CA ALA A 415 14.48 -4.07 15.17
C ALA A 415 15.71 -3.17 15.32
N ASP A 416 16.46 -3.28 16.42
CA ASP A 416 17.68 -2.49 16.63
C ASP A 416 18.81 -2.92 15.67
N MET A 417 18.98 -4.23 15.46
CA MET A 417 19.94 -4.79 14.51
C MET A 417 19.57 -4.42 13.07
N PHE A 418 18.29 -4.53 12.72
CA PHE A 418 17.79 -4.09 11.42
C PHE A 418 18.05 -2.59 11.18
N ARG A 419 17.74 -1.73 12.15
CA ARG A 419 17.92 -0.28 12.02
C ARG A 419 19.40 0.12 11.87
N ARG A 420 20.30 -0.53 12.60
CA ARG A 420 21.74 -0.32 12.42
C ARG A 420 22.16 -0.66 10.99
N LEU A 421 21.72 -1.81 10.49
CA LEU A 421 22.00 -2.25 9.12
C LEU A 421 21.40 -1.31 8.08
N TYR A 422 20.16 -0.86 8.26
CA TYR A 422 19.48 0.11 7.39
C TYR A 422 20.25 1.44 7.28
N ASN A 423 20.67 2.01 8.42
CA ASN A 423 21.46 3.24 8.43
C ASN A 423 22.81 3.07 7.75
N VAL A 424 23.48 1.94 7.98
CA VAL A 424 24.75 1.60 7.33
C VAL A 424 24.57 1.47 5.82
N MET A 425 23.54 0.76 5.37
CA MET A 425 23.24 0.61 3.94
C MET A 425 22.90 1.95 3.28
N ARG A 426 22.14 2.81 3.97
CA ARG A 426 21.90 4.20 3.52
C ARG A 426 23.22 4.95 3.33
N ALA A 427 24.11 4.88 4.32
CA ALA A 427 25.40 5.55 4.26
C ALA A 427 26.29 5.06 3.10
N LEU A 428 26.21 3.78 2.74
CA LEU A 428 26.94 3.18 1.62
C LEU A 428 26.30 3.46 0.24
N SER A 429 25.02 3.85 0.21
CA SER A 429 24.25 4.09 -1.03
C SER A 429 24.37 5.51 -1.60
N GLU A 430 25.11 6.38 -0.93
CA GLU A 430 25.24 7.79 -1.28
C GLU A 430 26.15 7.99 -2.52
N PRO A 431 25.66 8.62 -3.61
CA PRO A 431 26.44 8.82 -4.83
C PRO A 431 27.70 9.70 -4.66
N GLU A 432 27.69 10.55 -3.63
CA GLU A 432 28.79 11.48 -3.33
C GLU A 432 29.92 10.81 -2.51
N GLY A 433 29.71 9.58 -2.01
CA GLY A 433 30.65 8.86 -1.16
C GLY A 433 30.01 8.36 0.14
N ILE A 434 30.75 7.52 0.88
CA ILE A 434 30.24 6.90 2.12
C ILE A 434 29.94 7.98 3.16
N TYR A 435 28.72 8.02 3.67
CA TYR A 435 28.29 9.00 4.68
C TYR A 435 28.78 8.63 6.09
N ILE A 436 29.98 9.08 6.42
CA ILE A 436 30.71 8.74 7.64
C ILE A 436 29.99 9.23 8.90
N ALA A 437 29.43 10.44 8.88
CA ALA A 437 28.74 10.98 10.06
C ALA A 437 27.52 10.12 10.45
N LEU A 438 26.78 9.59 9.48
CA LEU A 438 25.63 8.72 9.73
C LEU A 438 26.08 7.38 10.35
N ILE A 439 27.19 6.81 9.89
CA ILE A 439 27.77 5.58 10.48
C ILE A 439 28.25 5.87 11.91
N ALA A 440 28.97 6.96 12.11
CA ALA A 440 29.45 7.37 13.44
C ALA A 440 28.30 7.56 14.42
N GLN A 441 27.23 8.26 14.01
CA GLN A 441 26.02 8.43 14.80
C GLN A 441 25.37 7.09 15.16
N THR A 442 25.29 6.17 14.20
CA THR A 442 24.72 4.83 14.39
C THR A 442 25.48 4.02 15.45
N TYR A 443 26.80 4.21 15.54
CA TYR A 443 27.66 3.52 16.52
C TYR A 443 28.03 4.39 17.74
N GLY A 444 27.39 5.55 17.93
CA GLY A 444 27.64 6.46 19.06
C GLY A 444 29.07 7.03 19.10
N LYS A 445 29.68 7.24 17.95
CA LYS A 445 31.04 7.78 17.80
C LYS A 445 31.00 9.26 17.44
N ASN A 446 31.94 10.03 17.99
CA ASN A 446 32.14 11.42 17.61
C ASN A 446 33.17 11.51 16.47
N TYR A 447 32.71 11.47 15.22
CA TYR A 447 33.59 11.50 14.05
C TYR A 447 34.38 12.82 13.92
N MET A 448 33.83 13.94 14.42
CA MET A 448 34.51 15.23 14.45
C MET A 448 35.72 15.26 15.38
N ALA A 449 35.84 14.29 16.31
CA ALA A 449 37.02 14.16 17.15
C ALA A 449 38.20 13.47 16.43
N ASP A 450 37.95 12.79 15.31
CA ASP A 450 38.96 12.03 14.57
C ASP A 450 39.92 12.95 13.79
N GLU A 451 41.22 12.73 13.95
CA GLU A 451 42.27 13.57 13.38
C GLU A 451 42.31 13.50 11.85
N PHE A 452 41.94 12.35 11.26
CA PHE A 452 41.87 12.20 9.81
C PHE A 452 40.76 13.08 9.21
N ILE A 453 39.56 13.04 9.81
CA ILE A 453 38.40 13.84 9.37
C ILE A 453 38.69 15.34 9.49
N LYS A 454 39.36 15.77 10.56
CA LYS A 454 39.78 17.17 10.73
C LYS A 454 40.76 17.64 9.64
N ASN A 455 41.60 16.73 9.15
CA ASN A 455 42.70 17.06 8.23
C ASN A 455 42.32 16.94 6.74
N VAL A 456 41.26 16.19 6.38
CA VAL A 456 40.94 15.81 4.98
C VAL A 456 39.78 16.62 4.35
N HIS A 457 39.24 17.64 5.04
CA HIS A 457 38.09 18.52 4.71
C HIS A 457 36.74 18.17 5.39
N HIS A 458 35.94 19.23 5.61
CA HIS A 458 34.66 19.34 6.33
C HIS A 458 33.46 18.57 5.77
N ASP A 459 33.65 17.65 4.82
CA ASP A 459 32.54 16.88 4.27
C ASP A 459 32.24 15.67 5.15
N ASP A 460 30.98 15.49 5.50
CA ASP A 460 30.51 14.34 6.26
C ASP A 460 30.58 13.02 5.46
N LYS A 461 31.11 13.05 4.22
CA LYS A 461 31.15 11.96 3.24
C LYS A 461 32.58 11.71 2.72
N ILE A 462 32.91 10.45 2.44
CA ILE A 462 34.20 10.05 1.85
C ILE A 462 33.98 9.39 0.49
N SER A 463 34.45 10.05 -0.58
CA SER A 463 34.35 9.58 -1.97
C SER A 463 35.47 8.61 -2.36
N MET A 464 35.31 7.95 -3.51
CA MET A 464 36.34 7.09 -4.17
C MET A 464 36.80 5.83 -3.41
N VAL A 465 36.10 5.46 -2.33
CA VAL A 465 36.37 4.22 -1.56
C VAL A 465 35.59 3.01 -2.12
N MET A 466 34.44 3.24 -2.73
CA MET A 466 33.58 2.22 -3.35
C MET A 466 33.44 2.44 -4.86
N SER A 467 33.21 1.36 -5.60
CA SER A 467 32.88 1.44 -7.03
C SER A 467 31.45 1.92 -7.24
N TRP A 468 31.15 2.54 -8.39
CA TRP A 468 29.79 2.95 -8.75
C TRP A 468 28.81 1.77 -8.75
N ASP A 469 29.23 0.61 -9.23
CA ASP A 469 28.43 -0.62 -9.21
C ASP A 469 28.09 -1.06 -7.77
N ASP A 470 29.03 -0.93 -6.84
CA ASP A 470 28.79 -1.24 -5.42
C ASP A 470 27.89 -0.20 -4.76
N VAL A 471 27.96 1.08 -5.14
CA VAL A 471 27.02 2.12 -4.69
C VAL A 471 25.60 1.82 -5.17
N ASP A 472 25.44 1.42 -6.44
CA ASP A 472 24.13 1.03 -6.98
C ASP A 472 23.60 -0.25 -6.35
N ARG A 473 24.45 -1.25 -6.07
CA ARG A 473 24.07 -2.45 -5.29
C ARG A 473 23.64 -2.06 -3.88
N ALA A 474 24.40 -1.19 -3.21
CA ALA A 474 24.05 -0.68 -1.88
C ALA A 474 22.70 0.03 -1.90
N LYS A 475 22.45 0.84 -2.93
CA LYS A 475 21.18 1.54 -3.15
C LYS A 475 20.01 0.58 -3.35
N ASN A 476 20.17 -0.46 -4.16
CA ASN A 476 19.12 -1.46 -4.36
C ASN A 476 18.81 -2.25 -3.08
N LEU A 477 19.83 -2.62 -2.32
CA LEU A 477 19.67 -3.28 -1.02
C LEU A 477 19.06 -2.34 0.03
N PHE A 478 19.45 -1.06 0.04
CA PHE A 478 18.86 -0.04 0.88
C PHE A 478 17.37 0.18 0.54
N LEU A 479 17.02 0.25 -0.75
CA LEU A 479 15.63 0.34 -1.21
C LEU A 479 14.84 -0.91 -0.80
N SER A 480 15.40 -2.10 -0.99
CA SER A 480 14.79 -3.36 -0.56
C SER A 480 14.57 -3.40 0.96
N LEU A 481 15.56 -3.00 1.76
CA LEU A 481 15.39 -2.85 3.20
C LEU A 481 14.32 -1.78 3.52
N GLY A 482 14.23 -0.70 2.76
CA GLY A 482 13.19 0.33 2.92
C GLY A 482 11.78 -0.15 2.60
N ASP A 483 11.61 -0.94 1.54
CA ASP A 483 10.34 -1.56 1.16
C ASP A 483 9.88 -2.55 2.23
N ILE A 484 10.85 -3.20 2.89
CA ILE A 484 10.65 -4.21 3.93
C ILE A 484 10.66 -3.60 5.35
N ASP A 485 11.04 -2.33 5.53
CA ASP A 485 11.02 -1.60 6.81
C ASP A 485 9.60 -1.52 7.40
N ARG A 486 8.58 -1.58 6.53
CA ARG A 486 7.17 -1.83 6.88
C ARG A 486 7.02 -3.06 7.80
N GLY A 487 7.81 -4.11 7.56
CA GLY A 487 7.89 -5.34 8.36
C GLY A 487 8.90 -5.29 9.53
N ALA A 488 10.02 -4.57 9.43
CA ALA A 488 10.95 -4.49 10.57
C ALA A 488 10.36 -3.70 11.76
N THR A 489 9.57 -2.67 11.46
CA THR A 489 8.74 -1.96 12.43
C THR A 489 7.66 -2.87 13.04
N SER A 490 7.21 -3.91 12.30
CA SER A 490 6.20 -4.87 12.77
C SER A 490 6.74 -5.93 13.72
N VAL A 491 8.05 -6.22 13.70
CA VAL A 491 8.66 -7.17 14.63
C VAL A 491 8.61 -6.67 16.08
N ARG A 492 8.64 -5.35 16.29
CA ARG A 492 8.36 -4.73 17.60
C ARG A 492 6.91 -4.92 18.06
N ASN A 493 5.99 -5.27 17.15
CA ASN A 493 4.54 -5.17 17.34
C ASN A 493 3.89 -6.54 17.52
N ARG A 494 4.63 -7.65 17.34
CA ARG A 494 4.09 -9.02 17.46
C ARG A 494 3.45 -9.28 18.82
N LEU A 495 4.14 -8.91 19.91
CA LEU A 495 3.61 -9.06 21.27
C LEU A 495 2.35 -8.20 21.50
N PHE A 496 2.26 -7.05 20.83
CA PHE A 496 1.06 -6.22 20.84
C PHE A 496 -0.09 -6.93 20.14
N PHE A 497 0.13 -7.44 18.92
CA PHE A 497 -0.87 -8.20 18.18
C PHE A 497 -1.38 -9.42 18.94
N GLU A 498 -0.48 -10.24 19.50
CA GLU A 498 -0.87 -11.44 20.23
C GLU A 498 -1.72 -11.10 21.47
N ARG A 499 -1.46 -9.97 22.14
CA ARG A 499 -2.24 -9.51 23.30
C ARG A 499 -3.58 -8.88 22.90
N VAL A 500 -3.58 -8.02 21.90
CA VAL A 500 -4.79 -7.35 21.40
C VAL A 500 -5.75 -8.34 20.75
N ASP A 501 -5.24 -9.34 20.03
CA ASP A 501 -6.01 -10.42 19.43
C ASP A 501 -6.77 -11.23 20.50
N ILE A 502 -6.16 -11.49 21.67
CA ILE A 502 -6.85 -12.12 22.80
C ILE A 502 -7.97 -11.21 23.32
N VAL A 503 -7.66 -9.96 23.63
CA VAL A 503 -8.63 -9.00 24.18
C VAL A 503 -9.82 -8.79 23.24
N ILE A 504 -9.59 -8.64 21.93
CA ILE A 504 -10.69 -8.47 20.96
C ILE A 504 -11.53 -9.73 20.84
N ARG A 505 -10.92 -10.91 20.88
CA ARG A 505 -11.70 -12.17 20.87
C ARG A 505 -12.60 -12.25 22.09
N ASP A 506 -12.11 -11.88 23.27
CA ASP A 506 -12.89 -11.88 24.49
C ASP A 506 -14.05 -10.88 24.39
N ILE A 507 -13.81 -9.65 23.92
CA ILE A 507 -14.87 -8.64 23.69
C ILE A 507 -15.89 -9.10 22.64
N LEU A 508 -15.44 -9.73 21.55
CA LEU A 508 -16.30 -10.31 20.52
C LEU A 508 -17.19 -11.43 21.06
N LEU A 509 -16.68 -12.24 22.00
CA LEU A 509 -17.42 -13.30 22.66
C LEU A 509 -18.42 -12.71 23.66
N GLU A 510 -18.00 -11.76 24.49
CA GLU A 510 -18.87 -11.08 25.45
C GLU A 510 -20.03 -10.34 24.77
N LYS A 511 -19.79 -9.62 23.67
CA LYS A 511 -20.87 -8.94 22.93
C LYS A 511 -21.80 -9.93 22.23
N LEU A 512 -21.28 -11.06 21.73
CA LEU A 512 -22.12 -12.13 21.19
C LEU A 512 -23.03 -12.72 22.27
N ASP A 513 -22.49 -12.98 23.46
CA ASP A 513 -23.24 -13.49 24.60
C ASP A 513 -24.32 -12.49 25.04
N ALA A 514 -23.98 -11.19 25.13
CA ALA A 514 -24.93 -10.13 25.48
C ALA A 514 -26.07 -9.99 24.45
N ASP A 515 -25.77 -10.09 23.15
CA ASP A 515 -26.78 -10.07 22.08
C ASP A 515 -27.71 -11.29 22.15
N ILE A 516 -27.15 -12.47 22.44
CA ILE A 516 -27.91 -13.71 22.67
C ILE A 516 -28.83 -13.53 23.88
N GLU A 517 -28.33 -13.03 25.01
CA GLU A 517 -29.12 -12.78 26.22
C GLU A 517 -30.23 -11.74 26.00
N SER A 518 -29.94 -10.64 25.32
CA SER A 518 -30.92 -9.59 24.97
C SER A 518 -32.04 -10.12 24.07
N MET A 519 -31.72 -10.96 23.09
CA MET A 519 -32.73 -11.62 22.26
C MET A 519 -33.54 -12.65 23.05
N LEU A 520 -32.90 -13.44 23.91
CA LEU A 520 -33.61 -14.38 24.79
C LEU A 520 -34.56 -13.65 25.75
N ALA A 521 -34.15 -12.49 26.29
CA ALA A 521 -34.98 -11.62 27.10
C ALA A 521 -36.17 -11.07 26.30
N SER A 522 -35.93 -10.60 25.07
CA SER A 522 -37.00 -10.14 24.16
C SER A 522 -38.00 -11.25 23.81
N ILE A 523 -37.53 -12.49 23.62
CA ILE A 523 -38.37 -13.68 23.40
C ILE A 523 -39.20 -13.99 24.65
N ARG A 524 -38.60 -13.90 25.84
CA ARG A 524 -39.30 -14.08 27.11
C ARG A 524 -40.38 -13.02 27.33
N GLU A 525 -40.07 -11.74 27.10
CA GLU A 525 -41.07 -10.66 27.19
C GLU A 525 -42.24 -10.86 26.23
N LEU A 526 -41.98 -11.28 24.99
CA LEU A 526 -43.02 -11.59 24.01
C LEU A 526 -43.91 -12.75 24.50
N ARG A 527 -43.30 -13.76 25.13
CA ARG A 527 -44.03 -14.89 25.72
C ARG A 527 -44.91 -14.47 26.89
N GLU A 528 -44.43 -13.52 27.71
CA GLU A 528 -45.14 -13.02 28.91
C GLU A 528 -46.24 -12.01 28.59
N LYS A 529 -46.05 -11.11 27.62
CA LYS A 529 -47.02 -10.03 27.31
C LYS A 529 -48.32 -10.48 26.65
N ALA A 530 -48.36 -11.68 26.07
CA ALA A 530 -49.44 -12.04 25.13
C ALA A 530 -50.15 -13.37 25.41
N ASN A 531 -49.91 -14.00 26.56
CA ASN A 531 -50.63 -15.21 26.98
C ASN A 531 -50.63 -16.32 25.91
N TYR A 532 -49.48 -16.49 25.22
CA TYR A 532 -49.32 -17.30 24.01
C TYR A 532 -49.44 -18.83 24.20
N GLN A 533 -49.82 -19.32 25.39
CA GLN A 533 -50.00 -20.76 25.64
C GLN A 533 -51.06 -21.41 24.73
N GLU A 534 -51.97 -20.63 24.12
CA GLU A 534 -53.03 -21.13 23.24
C GLU A 534 -52.90 -20.69 21.76
N ARG A 535 -51.79 -20.03 21.37
CA ARG A 535 -51.58 -19.48 20.01
C ARG A 535 -50.15 -19.67 19.51
N GLU A 536 -49.71 -20.92 19.48
CA GLU A 536 -48.34 -21.28 19.06
C GLU A 536 -47.99 -20.80 17.65
N ASP A 537 -48.91 -20.85 16.69
CA ASP A 537 -48.63 -20.47 15.30
C ASP A 537 -48.30 -18.96 15.14
N GLU A 538 -48.99 -18.08 15.89
CA GLU A 538 -48.71 -16.64 15.89
C GLU A 538 -47.37 -16.31 16.56
N PHE A 539 -47.01 -17.07 17.61
CA PHE A 539 -45.73 -16.95 18.30
C PHE A 539 -44.56 -17.39 17.40
N PHE A 540 -44.69 -18.54 16.73
CA PHE A 540 -43.68 -19.01 15.77
C PHE A 540 -43.54 -18.03 14.60
N THR A 541 -44.63 -17.50 14.05
CA THR A 541 -44.57 -16.49 12.97
C THR A 541 -43.83 -15.21 13.40
N ALA A 542 -43.95 -14.79 14.66
CA ALA A 542 -43.27 -13.61 15.19
C ALA A 542 -41.80 -13.85 15.57
N ILE A 543 -41.44 -15.09 15.93
CA ILE A 543 -40.10 -15.46 16.43
C ILE A 543 -39.22 -16.11 15.36
N GLU A 544 -39.78 -16.79 14.38
CA GLU A 544 -39.06 -17.45 13.28
C GLU A 544 -38.10 -16.50 12.54
N PRO A 545 -38.45 -15.23 12.23
CA PRO A 545 -37.49 -14.27 11.66
C PRO A 545 -36.32 -13.96 12.61
N ARG A 546 -36.56 -13.94 13.93
CA ARG A 546 -35.54 -13.67 14.95
C ARG A 546 -34.64 -14.88 15.18
N ILE A 547 -35.19 -16.10 15.18
CA ILE A 547 -34.42 -17.36 15.22
C ILE A 547 -33.64 -17.55 13.92
N LEU A 548 -34.21 -17.25 12.75
CA LEU A 548 -33.49 -17.28 11.46
C LEU A 548 -32.36 -16.25 11.44
N SER A 549 -32.58 -15.05 11.98
CA SER A 549 -31.52 -14.04 12.15
C SER A 549 -30.42 -14.54 13.09
N LEU A 550 -30.78 -15.09 14.26
CA LEU A 550 -29.82 -15.68 15.21
C LEU A 550 -29.07 -16.86 14.57
N THR A 551 -29.77 -17.72 13.84
CA THR A 551 -29.21 -18.89 13.16
C THR A 551 -28.31 -18.45 12.02
N LYS A 552 -28.65 -17.42 11.24
CA LYS A 552 -27.76 -16.81 10.23
C LYS A 552 -26.52 -16.20 10.88
N ARG A 553 -26.66 -15.48 11.99
CA ARG A 553 -25.54 -14.85 12.72
C ARG A 553 -24.62 -15.86 13.40
N ILE A 554 -25.17 -16.96 13.90
CA ILE A 554 -24.42 -18.08 14.49
C ILE A 554 -23.80 -18.96 13.39
N SER A 555 -24.53 -19.29 12.32
CA SER A 555 -24.03 -20.10 11.20
C SER A 555 -23.02 -19.36 10.33
N ALA A 556 -23.10 -18.02 10.23
CA ALA A 556 -22.04 -17.19 9.68
C ALA A 556 -20.72 -17.29 10.49
N LYS A 557 -20.79 -17.68 11.77
CA LYS A 557 -19.62 -17.93 12.64
C LYS A 557 -19.27 -19.41 12.89
N TYR A 558 -20.14 -20.36 12.59
CA TYR A 558 -19.88 -21.79 12.78
C TYR A 558 -20.16 -22.57 11.50
N VAL A 559 -19.41 -22.28 10.44
CA VAL A 559 -19.07 -23.37 9.52
C VAL A 559 -17.98 -24.17 10.21
N ASP A 560 -18.40 -25.17 10.98
CA ASP A 560 -17.52 -26.06 11.71
C ASP A 560 -16.38 -26.53 10.79
N ARG A 561 -15.14 -26.18 11.16
CA ARG A 561 -13.95 -26.56 10.40
C ARG A 561 -13.91 -28.07 10.24
N GLU A 562 -14.35 -28.84 11.25
CA GLU A 562 -14.44 -30.29 11.15
C GLU A 562 -15.49 -30.74 10.13
N GLN A 563 -16.63 -30.05 9.99
CA GLN A 563 -17.59 -30.33 8.92
C GLN A 563 -17.02 -30.07 7.52
N ILE A 564 -16.21 -29.03 7.34
CA ILE A 564 -15.56 -28.75 6.05
C ILE A 564 -14.45 -29.76 5.77
N VAL A 565 -13.65 -30.09 6.78
CA VAL A 565 -12.64 -31.16 6.68
C VAL A 565 -13.33 -32.47 6.30
N ASN A 566 -14.41 -32.83 7.00
CA ASN A 566 -15.21 -34.01 6.70
C ASN A 566 -15.81 -33.96 5.28
N PHE A 567 -16.21 -32.78 4.79
CA PHE A 567 -16.65 -32.60 3.41
C PHE A 567 -15.55 -32.92 2.41
N PHE A 568 -14.33 -32.41 2.61
CA PHE A 568 -13.20 -32.70 1.73
C PHE A 568 -12.75 -34.16 1.82
N VAL A 569 -12.67 -34.72 3.02
CA VAL A 569 -12.37 -36.16 3.24
C VAL A 569 -13.41 -37.05 2.53
N LYS A 570 -14.69 -36.67 2.52
CA LYS A 570 -15.73 -37.41 1.78
C LYS A 570 -15.62 -37.27 0.25
N LEU A 571 -15.10 -36.15 -0.25
CA LEU A 571 -14.87 -35.96 -1.68
C LEU A 571 -13.65 -36.71 -2.20
N ASP A 572 -12.68 -36.96 -1.32
CA ASP A 572 -11.46 -37.70 -1.58
C ASP A 572 -11.68 -39.22 -1.52
N ASP A 573 -11.90 -39.82 -2.69
CA ASP A 573 -12.05 -41.26 -2.87
C ASP A 573 -10.71 -42.01 -3.02
N LYS A 574 -9.58 -41.31 -2.88
CA LYS A 574 -8.23 -41.86 -3.14
C LYS A 574 -7.23 -41.65 -2.00
N GLY A 575 -7.65 -41.07 -0.87
CA GLY A 575 -6.78 -40.82 0.29
C GLY A 575 -5.71 -39.75 0.03
N CYS A 576 -6.00 -38.80 -0.85
CA CYS A 576 -5.17 -37.65 -1.18
C CYS A 576 -5.12 -36.59 -0.07
N TRP A 577 -6.14 -36.46 0.77
CA TRP A 577 -6.28 -35.40 1.78
C TRP A 577 -5.13 -35.38 2.77
N ASP A 578 -4.74 -36.54 3.29
CA ASP A 578 -3.66 -36.66 4.29
C ASP A 578 -2.28 -36.39 3.69
N ARG A 579 -2.14 -36.43 2.36
CA ARG A 579 -0.90 -36.16 1.63
C ARG A 579 -0.65 -34.66 1.40
N LEU A 580 -1.67 -33.83 1.63
CA LEU A 580 -1.55 -32.38 1.51
C LEU A 580 -0.81 -31.78 2.71
N ASP A 581 -0.01 -30.76 2.44
CA ASP A 581 0.49 -29.90 3.51
C ASP A 581 -0.62 -29.02 4.09
N GLU A 582 -0.34 -28.43 5.26
CA GLU A 582 -1.31 -27.60 5.95
C GLU A 582 -1.65 -26.32 5.17
N GLU A 583 -0.75 -25.81 4.34
CA GLU A 583 -1.01 -24.62 3.52
C GLU A 583 -2.07 -24.90 2.44
N CYS A 584 -1.96 -26.01 1.70
CA CYS A 584 -2.96 -26.46 0.74
C CYS A 584 -4.31 -26.73 1.41
N LYS A 585 -4.31 -27.45 2.54
CA LYS A 585 -5.54 -27.73 3.31
C LYS A 585 -6.21 -26.43 3.74
N ASN A 586 -5.44 -25.48 4.27
CA ASN A 586 -5.96 -24.19 4.68
C ASN A 586 -6.56 -23.41 3.50
N MET A 587 -5.91 -23.37 2.33
CA MET A 587 -6.47 -22.69 1.15
C MET A 587 -7.80 -23.32 0.69
N MET A 588 -7.90 -24.65 0.68
CA MET A 588 -9.14 -25.36 0.35
C MET A 588 -10.25 -25.09 1.37
N ILE A 589 -9.92 -25.17 2.66
CA ILE A 589 -10.84 -24.87 3.76
C ILE A 589 -11.32 -23.42 3.69
N THR A 590 -10.41 -22.45 3.54
CA THR A 590 -10.74 -21.03 3.44
C THR A 590 -11.65 -20.76 2.24
N SER A 591 -11.37 -21.36 1.07
CA SER A 591 -12.26 -21.21 -0.09
C SER A 591 -13.70 -21.63 0.22
N GLU A 592 -13.87 -22.79 0.87
CA GLU A 592 -15.18 -23.35 1.18
C GLU A 592 -15.89 -22.61 2.32
N ILE A 593 -15.16 -22.14 3.34
CA ILE A 593 -15.71 -21.25 4.38
C ILE A 593 -16.29 -20.01 3.71
N VAL A 594 -15.46 -19.30 2.94
CA VAL A 594 -15.85 -18.04 2.31
C VAL A 594 -17.04 -18.26 1.36
N TYR A 595 -17.05 -19.34 0.58
CA TYR A 595 -18.19 -19.68 -0.27
C TYR A 595 -19.48 -19.85 0.55
N ARG A 596 -19.45 -20.66 1.61
CA ARG A 596 -20.61 -20.95 2.45
C ARG A 596 -21.09 -19.72 3.21
N THR A 597 -20.17 -18.84 3.62
CA THR A 597 -20.52 -17.55 4.21
C THR A 597 -21.22 -16.66 3.20
N LEU A 598 -20.67 -16.50 2.00
CA LEU A 598 -21.24 -15.62 0.96
C LEU A 598 -22.63 -16.09 0.51
N ILE A 599 -22.83 -17.39 0.29
CA ILE A 599 -24.13 -17.93 -0.15
C ILE A 599 -25.22 -17.86 0.93
N SER A 600 -24.82 -17.74 2.21
CA SER A 600 -25.77 -17.67 3.33
C SER A 600 -26.38 -16.27 3.54
N ARG A 601 -25.83 -15.26 2.85
CA ARG A 601 -26.28 -13.87 2.94
C ARG A 601 -27.54 -13.61 2.10
N GLU A 602 -28.27 -12.57 2.44
CA GLU A 602 -29.51 -12.18 1.74
C GLU A 602 -29.26 -11.54 0.38
N ASP A 603 -28.11 -10.89 0.23
CA ASP A 603 -27.65 -10.23 -0.98
C ASP A 603 -26.77 -11.14 -1.86
N ALA A 604 -26.76 -12.46 -1.59
CA ALA A 604 -25.83 -13.45 -2.17
C ALA A 604 -25.69 -13.41 -3.70
N ASP A 605 -26.72 -13.05 -4.45
CA ASP A 605 -26.69 -13.00 -5.92
C ASP A 605 -25.99 -11.73 -6.47
N SER A 606 -25.74 -10.74 -5.61
CA SER A 606 -25.08 -9.46 -5.95
C SER A 606 -23.65 -9.35 -5.43
N LEU A 607 -23.19 -10.35 -4.66
CA LEU A 607 -21.87 -10.36 -4.04
C LEU A 607 -20.76 -10.84 -5.00
N ASP A 608 -19.54 -10.36 -4.74
CA ASP A 608 -18.34 -10.84 -5.41
C ASP A 608 -17.79 -12.11 -4.73
N TYR A 609 -17.76 -13.22 -5.47
CA TYR A 609 -17.23 -14.51 -5.02
C TYR A 609 -15.74 -14.69 -5.30
N SER A 610 -15.03 -13.67 -5.82
CA SER A 610 -13.57 -13.68 -6.00
C SER A 610 -12.80 -14.12 -4.75
N PRO A 611 -13.16 -13.67 -3.52
CA PRO A 611 -12.46 -14.09 -2.31
C PRO A 611 -12.52 -15.60 -2.04
N SER A 612 -13.56 -16.29 -2.53
CA SER A 612 -13.66 -17.75 -2.45
C SER A 612 -12.90 -18.45 -3.59
N MET A 613 -12.90 -17.87 -4.79
CA MET A 613 -12.27 -18.45 -5.98
C MET A 613 -10.73 -18.37 -5.97
N ILE A 614 -10.17 -17.31 -5.38
CA ILE A 614 -8.71 -17.09 -5.33
C ILE A 614 -8.00 -18.22 -4.59
N PRO A 615 -8.35 -18.55 -3.34
CA PRO A 615 -7.66 -19.62 -2.62
C PRO A 615 -7.76 -20.95 -3.37
N LEU A 616 -8.92 -21.26 -3.96
CA LEU A 616 -9.14 -22.50 -4.69
C LEU A 616 -8.24 -22.64 -5.93
N THR A 617 -8.16 -21.59 -6.76
CA THR A 617 -7.29 -21.60 -7.94
C THR A 617 -5.81 -21.55 -7.57
N LYS A 618 -5.46 -20.95 -6.42
CA LYS A 618 -4.09 -20.89 -5.91
C LYS A 618 -3.56 -22.25 -5.46
N VAL A 619 -4.42 -23.17 -5.00
CA VAL A 619 -4.02 -24.55 -4.67
C VAL A 619 -3.36 -25.24 -5.87
N ILE A 620 -3.92 -25.10 -7.08
CA ILE A 620 -3.30 -25.67 -8.29
C ILE A 620 -1.93 -25.03 -8.54
N GLU A 621 -1.84 -23.70 -8.47
CA GLU A 621 -0.58 -22.98 -8.66
C GLU A 621 0.49 -23.43 -7.65
N TYR A 622 0.11 -23.61 -6.38
CA TYR A 622 0.99 -24.09 -5.32
C TYR A 622 1.49 -25.51 -5.59
N LEU A 623 0.59 -26.46 -5.88
CA LEU A 623 0.95 -27.85 -6.17
C LEU A 623 1.87 -27.97 -7.41
N LEU A 624 1.62 -27.17 -8.45
CA LEU A 624 2.48 -27.13 -9.64
C LEU A 624 3.85 -26.51 -9.33
N ASN A 625 3.92 -25.54 -8.42
CA ASN A 625 5.17 -24.94 -7.98
C ASN A 625 6.02 -25.88 -7.13
N ASP A 626 5.41 -26.78 -6.35
CA ASP A 626 6.14 -27.85 -5.66
C ASP A 626 6.84 -28.78 -6.69
N ILE A 627 6.14 -29.17 -7.76
CA ILE A 627 6.74 -29.94 -8.86
C ILE A 627 7.87 -29.14 -9.51
N TYR A 628 7.64 -27.87 -9.84
CA TYR A 628 8.64 -27.00 -10.43
C TYR A 628 9.89 -26.86 -9.55
N GLY A 629 9.71 -26.62 -8.24
CA GLY A 629 10.81 -26.51 -7.28
C GLY A 629 11.71 -27.75 -7.26
N LYS A 630 11.13 -28.94 -7.45
CA LYS A 630 11.85 -30.22 -7.53
C LYS A 630 12.59 -30.45 -8.85
N ILE A 631 12.16 -29.82 -9.95
CA ILE A 631 12.75 -30.05 -11.28
C ILE A 631 13.57 -28.87 -11.82
N LYS A 632 13.42 -27.65 -11.29
CA LYS A 632 13.98 -26.42 -11.88
C LYS A 632 15.51 -26.45 -12.06
N GLY A 633 16.22 -27.18 -11.19
CA GLY A 633 17.66 -27.38 -11.31
C GLY A 633 18.11 -28.23 -12.51
N ASN A 634 17.19 -28.95 -13.16
CA ASN A 634 17.48 -29.76 -14.36
C ASN A 634 17.22 -28.99 -15.66
N ILE A 635 16.75 -27.74 -15.60
CA ILE A 635 16.43 -26.94 -16.78
C ILE A 635 17.69 -26.20 -17.23
N VAL A 636 18.13 -26.47 -18.46
CA VAL A 636 19.32 -25.85 -19.05
C VAL A 636 18.86 -24.78 -20.05
N PHE A 637 19.03 -23.51 -19.65
CA PHE A 637 18.52 -22.37 -20.41
C PHE A 637 19.40 -21.96 -21.61
N GLU A 638 20.71 -22.19 -21.53
CA GLU A 638 21.69 -21.71 -22.52
C GLU A 638 22.86 -22.71 -22.66
N GLY A 639 23.48 -22.78 -23.84
CA GLY A 639 24.69 -23.59 -24.10
C GLY A 639 24.44 -25.02 -24.64
N PRO A 640 25.51 -25.83 -24.81
CA PRO A 640 25.40 -27.21 -25.23
C PRO A 640 24.59 -28.02 -24.20
N GLY A 641 23.49 -28.64 -24.63
CA GLY A 641 22.57 -29.36 -23.73
C GLY A 641 21.35 -28.56 -23.26
N MET A 642 21.09 -27.39 -23.86
CA MET A 642 19.82 -26.68 -23.72
C MET A 642 18.64 -27.63 -23.94
N ASN A 643 17.66 -27.62 -23.03
CA ASN A 643 16.53 -28.56 -23.03
C ASN A 643 15.17 -27.84 -22.88
N ILE A 644 15.13 -26.55 -23.25
CA ILE A 644 13.96 -25.71 -23.27
C ILE A 644 13.95 -24.87 -24.54
N ASP A 645 12.78 -24.57 -25.11
CA ASP A 645 12.71 -23.69 -26.27
C ASP A 645 12.99 -22.23 -25.88
N SER A 646 13.67 -21.50 -26.77
CA SER A 646 14.09 -20.11 -26.54
C SER A 646 12.92 -19.16 -26.23
N ASN A 647 11.73 -19.43 -26.78
CA ASN A 647 10.54 -18.61 -26.55
C ASN A 647 9.90 -18.86 -25.17
N SER A 648 10.14 -20.03 -24.58
CA SER A 648 9.66 -20.37 -23.25
C SER A 648 10.61 -19.93 -22.14
N VAL A 649 11.90 -19.71 -22.40
CA VAL A 649 12.90 -19.29 -21.39
C VAL A 649 12.38 -18.13 -20.53
N ARG A 650 11.77 -17.11 -21.15
CA ARG A 650 11.21 -15.93 -20.48
C ARG A 650 10.17 -16.22 -19.39
N PHE A 651 9.55 -17.40 -19.42
CA PHE A 651 8.56 -17.79 -18.41
C PHE A 651 9.22 -18.41 -17.17
N PHE A 652 10.44 -18.92 -17.29
CA PHE A 652 11.13 -19.71 -16.26
C PHE A 652 12.38 -19.03 -15.70
N LYS A 653 12.88 -18.00 -16.39
CA LYS A 653 14.09 -17.24 -16.05
C LYS A 653 13.87 -15.76 -16.37
N ASP A 654 14.30 -14.85 -15.50
CA ASP A 654 14.26 -13.41 -15.78
C ASP A 654 15.41 -12.98 -16.70
N LYS A 655 15.18 -11.94 -17.50
CA LYS A 655 16.04 -11.57 -18.65
C LYS A 655 17.53 -11.34 -18.28
N ASN A 656 17.80 -10.97 -17.03
CA ASN A 656 19.13 -10.61 -16.55
C ASN A 656 19.65 -11.54 -15.44
N GLU A 657 18.92 -12.58 -15.07
CA GLU A 657 19.32 -13.49 -13.99
C GLU A 657 19.73 -14.83 -14.58
N PRO A 658 20.86 -15.43 -14.17
CA PRO A 658 21.28 -16.74 -14.66
C PRO A 658 20.43 -17.89 -14.10
N GLU A 659 19.74 -17.67 -12.98
CA GLU A 659 19.01 -18.68 -12.21
C GLU A 659 17.53 -18.79 -12.62
N PRO A 660 16.91 -19.99 -12.46
CA PRO A 660 15.48 -20.15 -12.64
C PRO A 660 14.70 -19.36 -11.58
N LYS A 661 13.52 -18.85 -11.94
CA LYS A 661 12.60 -18.18 -11.00
C LYS A 661 12.35 -19.04 -9.77
N GLU A 662 12.15 -18.42 -8.61
CA GLU A 662 11.81 -19.14 -7.38
C GLU A 662 10.47 -19.86 -7.50
N CYS A 663 9.47 -19.16 -8.05
CA CYS A 663 8.13 -19.66 -8.33
C CYS A 663 7.60 -19.14 -9.68
N LEU A 664 6.55 -19.81 -10.18
CA LEU A 664 5.91 -19.55 -11.45
C LEU A 664 4.44 -19.20 -11.24
N GLU A 665 3.94 -18.25 -12.04
CA GLU A 665 2.50 -18.05 -12.18
C GLU A 665 1.81 -19.31 -12.74
N MET A 666 0.51 -19.47 -12.50
CA MET A 666 -0.24 -20.68 -12.89
C MET A 666 -0.04 -21.09 -14.36
N GLY A 667 -0.01 -20.14 -15.29
CA GLY A 667 0.20 -20.43 -16.72
C GLY A 667 1.54 -21.09 -17.02
N PRO A 668 2.68 -20.43 -16.72
CA PRO A 668 4.00 -21.05 -16.76
C PRO A 668 4.11 -22.35 -15.97
N ALA A 669 3.49 -22.44 -14.79
CA ALA A 669 3.50 -23.66 -13.97
C ALA A 669 2.77 -24.84 -14.65
N ILE A 670 1.68 -24.61 -15.38
CA ILE A 670 1.01 -25.65 -16.19
C ILE A 670 1.93 -26.10 -17.33
N ARG A 671 2.66 -25.17 -17.95
CA ARG A 671 3.61 -25.48 -19.04
C ARG A 671 4.77 -26.35 -18.58
N VAL A 672 5.08 -26.41 -17.29
CA VAL A 672 6.05 -27.36 -16.74
C VAL A 672 5.69 -28.79 -17.12
N LEU A 673 4.40 -29.12 -17.10
CA LEU A 673 3.91 -30.48 -17.30
C LEU A 673 3.90 -30.92 -18.77
N SER A 674 4.08 -30.00 -19.73
CA SER A 674 3.98 -30.31 -21.17
C SER A 674 5.34 -30.56 -21.82
N ASP A 675 5.34 -31.25 -22.96
CA ASP A 675 6.55 -31.43 -23.78
C ASP A 675 6.71 -30.36 -24.87
N GLY A 676 5.72 -29.49 -25.00
CA GLY A 676 5.72 -28.38 -25.95
C GLY A 676 4.44 -27.56 -25.81
N PHE A 677 4.09 -26.82 -26.85
CA PHE A 677 2.90 -25.98 -26.87
C PHE A 677 1.67 -26.80 -27.23
N LEU A 678 0.77 -27.03 -26.27
CA LEU A 678 -0.43 -27.85 -26.43
C LEU A 678 -1.43 -27.19 -27.40
N LYS A 679 -1.84 -27.92 -28.45
CA LYS A 679 -2.79 -27.49 -29.49
C LYS A 679 -3.91 -28.50 -29.74
N PHE A 680 -5.04 -28.02 -30.22
CA PHE A 680 -6.05 -28.87 -30.82
C PHE A 680 -5.70 -29.22 -32.26
N SER A 681 -5.85 -30.49 -32.60
CA SER A 681 -5.80 -31.03 -33.96
C SER A 681 -7.12 -31.72 -34.29
N ASN A 682 -7.30 -32.10 -35.56
CA ASN A 682 -8.47 -32.85 -36.01
C ASN A 682 -8.59 -34.23 -35.33
N SER A 683 -7.49 -34.77 -34.81
CA SER A 683 -7.41 -36.07 -34.12
C SER A 683 -7.30 -35.98 -32.59
N GLY A 684 -7.40 -34.78 -32.00
CA GLY A 684 -7.29 -34.57 -30.55
C GLY A 684 -6.20 -33.58 -30.15
N LEU A 685 -5.66 -33.72 -28.94
CA LEU A 685 -4.61 -32.84 -28.41
C LEU A 685 -3.22 -33.25 -28.90
N ILE A 686 -2.41 -32.30 -29.37
CA ILE A 686 -1.02 -32.50 -29.81
C ILE A 686 -0.10 -31.46 -29.19
N TYR A 687 1.19 -31.75 -29.09
CA TYR A 687 2.20 -30.71 -28.84
C TYR A 687 2.71 -30.16 -30.17
N SER A 688 2.75 -28.83 -30.27
CA SER A 688 3.37 -28.09 -31.35
C SER A 688 4.67 -27.46 -30.81
N SER A 689 5.72 -27.45 -31.64
CA SER A 689 7.13 -27.22 -31.26
C SER A 689 7.75 -28.33 -30.41
N TYR A 690 8.42 -29.28 -31.07
CA TYR A 690 9.34 -30.21 -30.44
C TYR A 690 10.74 -29.58 -30.50
N PHE A 691 11.18 -28.95 -29.42
CA PHE A 691 12.57 -28.48 -29.31
C PHE A 691 13.54 -29.66 -29.14
N LEU A 692 13.03 -30.78 -28.60
CA LEU A 692 13.70 -32.07 -28.54
C LEU A 692 13.26 -32.96 -29.72
N PRO A 693 14.06 -33.97 -30.11
CA PRO A 693 13.64 -35.02 -31.03
C PRO A 693 12.27 -35.64 -30.66
N SER A 694 11.51 -36.10 -31.64
CA SER A 694 10.13 -36.60 -31.44
C SER A 694 10.00 -37.81 -30.52
N ASP A 695 11.10 -38.50 -30.25
CA ASP A 695 11.25 -39.63 -29.33
C ASP A 695 11.64 -39.22 -27.90
N LYS A 696 11.80 -37.93 -27.62
CA LYS A 696 12.20 -37.40 -26.31
C LYS A 696 11.12 -36.51 -25.67
N SER A 697 10.83 -36.79 -24.40
CA SER A 697 9.95 -35.99 -23.55
C SER A 697 10.76 -34.94 -22.79
N ARG A 698 10.36 -33.67 -22.89
CA ARG A 698 10.99 -32.56 -22.15
C ARG A 698 10.78 -32.72 -20.65
N PHE A 699 9.57 -33.11 -20.25
CA PHE A 699 9.26 -33.35 -18.84
C PHE A 699 10.10 -34.49 -18.27
N ASP A 700 10.41 -35.51 -19.07
CA ASP A 700 11.28 -36.62 -18.67
C ASP A 700 12.73 -36.17 -18.54
N GLU A 701 13.23 -35.36 -19.48
CA GLU A 701 14.58 -34.77 -19.39
C GLU A 701 14.75 -33.88 -18.15
N TRP A 702 13.71 -33.17 -17.74
CA TRP A 702 13.68 -32.39 -16.50
C TRP A 702 13.50 -33.26 -15.24
N ARG A 703 13.44 -34.59 -15.38
CA ARG A 703 13.19 -35.56 -14.31
C ARG A 703 11.80 -35.44 -13.67
N GLY A 704 10.81 -34.90 -14.39
CA GLY A 704 9.44 -34.73 -13.90
C GLY A 704 8.74 -36.04 -13.53
N ASN A 705 8.99 -37.13 -14.27
CA ASN A 705 8.39 -38.45 -13.98
C ASN A 705 8.86 -39.08 -12.66
N PHE A 706 9.91 -38.55 -12.03
CA PHE A 706 10.28 -38.92 -10.66
C PHE A 706 9.30 -38.38 -9.62
N TYR A 707 8.55 -37.33 -9.95
CA TYR A 707 7.65 -36.61 -9.04
C TYR A 707 6.17 -36.69 -9.47
N VAL A 708 5.89 -37.12 -10.71
CA VAL A 708 4.53 -37.31 -11.22
C VAL A 708 4.40 -38.69 -11.87
N ASP A 709 3.36 -39.42 -11.50
CA ASP A 709 2.97 -40.71 -12.08
C ASP A 709 1.73 -40.55 -12.99
N TRP A 710 1.97 -40.35 -14.28
CA TRP A 710 0.89 -40.23 -15.26
C TRP A 710 0.04 -41.49 -15.41
N ASN A 711 0.54 -42.68 -15.02
CA ASN A 711 -0.25 -43.92 -15.08
C ASN A 711 -1.49 -43.84 -14.19
N ARG A 712 -1.39 -43.13 -13.06
CA ARG A 712 -2.48 -42.97 -12.10
C ARG A 712 -3.70 -42.26 -12.67
N LEU A 713 -3.56 -41.51 -13.77
CA LEU A 713 -4.72 -40.93 -14.48
C LEU A 713 -5.67 -41.97 -15.05
N ARG A 714 -5.22 -43.22 -15.26
CA ARG A 714 -6.10 -44.33 -15.70
C ARG A 714 -7.19 -44.65 -14.69
N ASP A 715 -6.97 -44.35 -13.42
CA ASP A 715 -7.96 -44.58 -12.36
C ASP A 715 -9.17 -43.64 -12.46
N PHE A 716 -9.08 -42.61 -13.32
CA PHE A 716 -10.14 -41.67 -13.65
C PHE A 716 -10.69 -41.85 -15.07
N LYS A 717 -10.48 -43.03 -15.66
CA LYS A 717 -11.02 -43.37 -16.99
C LYS A 717 -12.54 -43.15 -17.03
N GLY A 718 -13.01 -42.47 -18.08
CA GLY A 718 -14.43 -42.11 -18.24
C GLY A 718 -14.79 -40.71 -17.74
N THR A 719 -13.92 -40.05 -16.97
CA THR A 719 -14.16 -38.67 -16.54
C THR A 719 -14.05 -37.71 -17.73
N ARG A 720 -15.05 -36.83 -17.86
CA ARG A 720 -15.11 -35.83 -18.93
C ARG A 720 -14.52 -34.51 -18.47
N LEU A 721 -13.44 -34.06 -19.11
CA LEU A 721 -12.74 -32.83 -18.76
C LEU A 721 -12.90 -31.77 -19.85
N LYS A 722 -13.23 -30.55 -19.43
CA LYS A 722 -13.20 -29.37 -20.31
C LYS A 722 -11.76 -28.92 -20.47
N CYS A 723 -11.34 -28.66 -21.70
CA CYS A 723 -9.96 -28.35 -22.03
C CYS A 723 -9.86 -27.09 -22.89
N ASN A 724 -8.77 -26.35 -22.72
CA ASN A 724 -8.28 -25.34 -23.65
C ASN A 724 -6.89 -25.72 -24.18
N SER A 725 -6.56 -25.29 -25.40
CA SER A 725 -5.17 -25.26 -25.88
C SER A 725 -4.44 -24.05 -25.30
N PHE A 726 -3.13 -23.98 -25.51
CA PHE A 726 -2.33 -22.82 -25.10
C PHE A 726 -2.48 -21.61 -26.05
N ASP A 727 -3.23 -21.75 -27.15
CA ASP A 727 -3.47 -20.64 -28.09
C ASP A 727 -4.31 -19.54 -27.42
N LYS A 728 -4.01 -18.29 -27.78
CA LYS A 728 -4.84 -17.16 -27.38
C LYS A 728 -6.26 -17.35 -27.95
N ASP A 729 -7.26 -17.16 -27.11
CA ASP A 729 -8.69 -17.35 -27.45
C ASP A 729 -9.05 -18.79 -27.88
N SER A 730 -8.34 -19.80 -27.34
CA SER A 730 -8.66 -21.21 -27.58
C SER A 730 -10.14 -21.52 -27.28
N PRO A 731 -10.87 -22.23 -28.18
CA PRO A 731 -12.21 -22.70 -27.87
C PRO A 731 -12.17 -23.72 -26.71
N VAL A 732 -13.28 -23.85 -25.97
CA VAL A 732 -13.42 -24.91 -24.97
C VAL A 732 -13.86 -26.19 -25.67
N ARG A 733 -13.13 -27.29 -25.49
CA ARG A 733 -13.50 -28.63 -25.99
C ARG A 733 -13.57 -29.62 -24.83
N GLN A 734 -14.41 -30.63 -24.94
CA GLN A 734 -14.54 -31.66 -23.91
C GLN A 734 -13.89 -32.96 -24.38
N PHE A 735 -13.06 -33.55 -23.53
CA PHE A 735 -12.39 -34.84 -23.77
C PHE A 735 -12.68 -35.80 -22.63
N VAL A 736 -12.56 -37.10 -22.90
CA VAL A 736 -12.77 -38.15 -21.91
C VAL A 736 -11.45 -38.83 -21.64
N LEU A 737 -11.07 -39.01 -20.37
CA LEU A 737 -9.89 -39.78 -20.00
C LEU A 737 -10.05 -41.25 -20.43
N GLY A 738 -9.03 -41.76 -21.11
CA GLY A 738 -8.96 -43.10 -21.68
C GLY A 738 -7.95 -43.99 -20.97
N SER A 739 -7.41 -44.98 -21.70
CA SER A 739 -6.39 -45.91 -21.17
C SER A 739 -4.96 -45.52 -21.59
N ASP A 740 -4.81 -44.61 -22.54
CA ASP A 740 -3.51 -44.14 -23.03
C ASP A 740 -2.95 -43.05 -22.11
N ILE A 741 -1.72 -43.25 -21.64
CA ILE A 741 -1.09 -42.42 -20.60
C ILE A 741 -0.82 -41.01 -21.13
N GLU A 742 -0.26 -40.92 -22.33
CA GLU A 742 0.17 -39.67 -22.93
C GLU A 742 -1.01 -38.83 -23.40
N TYR A 743 -2.05 -39.48 -23.93
CA TYR A 743 -3.34 -38.86 -24.18
C TYR A 743 -3.96 -38.30 -22.89
N ASN A 744 -3.99 -39.09 -21.81
CA ASN A 744 -4.54 -38.63 -20.53
C ASN A 744 -3.76 -37.45 -19.96
N ARG A 745 -2.42 -37.46 -20.06
CA ARG A 745 -1.55 -36.35 -19.68
C ARG A 745 -1.91 -35.07 -20.44
N LYS A 746 -2.06 -35.16 -21.77
CA LYS A 746 -2.47 -34.00 -22.61
C LYS A 746 -3.83 -33.47 -22.23
N VAL A 747 -4.82 -34.35 -22.05
CA VAL A 747 -6.18 -33.97 -21.63
C VAL A 747 -6.15 -33.27 -20.27
N PHE A 748 -5.40 -33.81 -19.30
CA PHE A 748 -5.27 -33.22 -17.98
C PHE A 748 -4.62 -31.84 -18.00
N ILE A 749 -3.54 -31.65 -18.77
CA ILE A 749 -2.91 -30.32 -18.96
C ILE A 749 -3.87 -29.33 -19.62
N GLY A 750 -4.62 -29.78 -20.62
CA GLY A 750 -5.65 -28.96 -21.27
C GLY A 750 -6.76 -28.54 -20.28
N ALA A 751 -7.09 -29.39 -19.32
CA ALA A 751 -8.05 -29.08 -18.27
C ALA A 751 -7.53 -28.04 -17.27
N LEU A 752 -6.26 -28.13 -16.87
CA LEU A 752 -5.62 -27.10 -16.04
C LEU A 752 -5.58 -25.74 -16.76
N GLU A 753 -5.30 -25.74 -18.06
CA GLU A 753 -5.34 -24.53 -18.90
C GLU A 753 -6.74 -23.93 -18.96
N TYR A 754 -7.78 -24.77 -19.01
CA TYR A 754 -9.18 -24.32 -18.94
C TYR A 754 -9.50 -23.65 -17.60
N ILE A 755 -9.05 -24.21 -16.48
CA ILE A 755 -9.22 -23.57 -15.16
C ILE A 755 -8.55 -22.20 -15.13
N LYS A 756 -7.33 -22.09 -15.66
CA LYS A 756 -6.59 -20.83 -15.72
C LYS A 756 -7.36 -19.77 -16.51
N ASN A 757 -7.78 -20.10 -17.73
CA ASN A 757 -8.43 -19.14 -18.62
C ASN A 757 -9.84 -18.76 -18.17
N SER A 758 -10.59 -19.71 -17.61
CA SER A 758 -11.99 -19.49 -17.23
C SER A 758 -12.16 -18.84 -15.86
N TYR A 759 -11.22 -19.08 -14.94
CA TYR A 759 -11.32 -18.66 -13.55
C TYR A 759 -10.14 -17.78 -13.11
N ARG A 760 -8.90 -18.29 -13.13
CA ARG A 760 -7.73 -17.59 -12.57
C ARG A 760 -7.47 -16.22 -13.23
N ASN A 761 -7.50 -16.16 -14.56
CA ASN A 761 -7.27 -14.90 -15.28
C ASN A 761 -8.35 -13.87 -14.97
N ARG A 762 -9.62 -14.28 -14.85
CA ARG A 762 -10.72 -13.35 -14.55
C ARG A 762 -10.55 -12.69 -13.19
N VAL A 763 -10.19 -13.47 -12.18
CA VAL A 763 -9.94 -12.88 -10.86
C VAL A 763 -8.68 -12.01 -10.85
N ALA A 764 -7.64 -12.36 -11.61
CA ALA A 764 -6.45 -11.53 -11.78
C ALA A 764 -6.74 -10.18 -12.46
N HIS A 765 -7.81 -10.08 -13.26
CA HIS A 765 -8.26 -8.85 -13.90
C HIS A 765 -9.21 -7.99 -13.05
N LYS A 766 -9.50 -8.40 -11.80
CA LYS A 766 -10.39 -7.69 -10.86
C LYS A 766 -11.85 -7.54 -11.35
N ASP A 767 -12.32 -8.47 -12.17
CA ASP A 767 -13.75 -8.57 -12.47
C ASP A 767 -14.47 -9.17 -11.26
N GLY A 768 -15.58 -8.57 -10.82
CA GLY A 768 -16.46 -9.21 -9.84
C GLY A 768 -16.90 -10.60 -10.36
N ILE A 769 -16.84 -11.60 -9.49
CA ILE A 769 -17.21 -12.98 -9.83
C ILE A 769 -18.61 -13.27 -9.29
N GLU A 770 -19.52 -13.51 -10.22
CA GLU A 770 -20.88 -13.95 -9.91
C GLU A 770 -20.89 -15.37 -9.32
N ARG A 771 -21.92 -15.65 -8.52
CA ARG A 771 -22.16 -16.92 -7.85
C ARG A 771 -22.07 -18.13 -8.79
N ASP A 772 -22.81 -18.13 -9.90
CA ASP A 772 -22.86 -19.23 -10.88
C ASP A 772 -21.46 -19.65 -11.36
N ARG A 773 -20.55 -18.67 -11.50
CA ARG A 773 -19.19 -18.94 -11.94
C ARG A 773 -18.36 -19.59 -10.86
N MET A 774 -18.54 -19.19 -9.59
CA MET A 774 -17.90 -19.86 -8.45
C MET A 774 -18.44 -21.27 -8.26
N GLU A 775 -19.75 -21.48 -8.37
CA GLU A 775 -20.36 -22.82 -8.32
C GLU A 775 -19.74 -23.74 -9.39
N LYS A 776 -19.67 -23.26 -10.63
CA LYS A 776 -19.03 -24.01 -11.73
C LYS A 776 -17.54 -24.26 -11.50
N CYS A 777 -16.83 -23.34 -10.86
CA CYS A 777 -15.43 -23.52 -10.48
C CYS A 777 -15.29 -24.65 -9.44
N ARG A 778 -16.16 -24.67 -8.41
CA ARG A 778 -16.21 -25.75 -7.40
C ARG A 778 -16.54 -27.11 -8.05
N GLU A 779 -17.48 -27.14 -8.99
CA GLU A 779 -17.79 -28.35 -9.76
C GLU A 779 -16.59 -28.86 -10.57
N ASP A 780 -15.93 -27.96 -11.30
CA ASP A 780 -14.82 -28.30 -12.18
C ASP A 780 -13.53 -28.65 -11.39
N MET A 781 -13.33 -28.11 -10.19
CA MET A 781 -12.11 -28.33 -9.40
C MET A 781 -12.24 -29.39 -8.30
N LEU A 782 -13.37 -29.47 -7.60
CA LEU A 782 -13.54 -30.24 -6.37
C LEU A 782 -14.55 -31.38 -6.48
N ILE A 783 -15.70 -31.13 -7.10
CA ILE A 783 -16.88 -32.00 -6.93
C ILE A 783 -17.05 -32.98 -8.10
N ALA A 784 -17.23 -32.46 -9.33
CA ALA A 784 -17.64 -33.25 -10.48
C ALA A 784 -16.45 -33.72 -11.34
N GLN A 785 -15.56 -32.80 -11.70
CA GLN A 785 -14.36 -33.14 -12.47
C GLN A 785 -13.16 -33.49 -11.59
N LYS A 786 -13.21 -33.16 -10.29
CA LYS A 786 -12.21 -33.55 -9.27
C LYS A 786 -10.75 -33.24 -9.65
N LEU A 787 -10.52 -32.14 -10.38
CA LEU A 787 -9.21 -31.85 -10.98
C LEU A 787 -8.09 -31.68 -9.94
N ILE A 788 -8.39 -31.07 -8.78
CA ILE A 788 -7.42 -30.96 -7.68
C ILE A 788 -7.04 -32.35 -7.16
N TRP A 789 -8.02 -33.23 -6.95
CA TRP A 789 -7.78 -34.59 -6.47
C TRP A 789 -6.96 -35.41 -7.45
N MET A 790 -7.21 -35.26 -8.75
CA MET A 790 -6.38 -35.87 -9.79
C MET A 790 -4.93 -35.39 -9.70
N LEU A 791 -4.70 -34.08 -9.54
CA LEU A 791 -3.35 -33.50 -9.43
C LEU A 791 -2.59 -34.08 -8.22
N ILE A 792 -3.23 -34.12 -7.05
CA ILE A 792 -2.63 -34.66 -5.83
C ILE A 792 -2.37 -36.17 -5.98
N TYR A 793 -3.30 -36.89 -6.60
CA TYR A 793 -3.19 -38.34 -6.78
C TYR A 793 -2.01 -38.72 -7.68
N ILE A 794 -1.75 -37.96 -8.75
CA ILE A 794 -0.64 -38.25 -9.66
C ILE A 794 0.72 -37.81 -9.12
N MET A 795 0.79 -36.85 -8.19
CA MET A 795 2.05 -36.47 -7.55
C MET A 795 2.60 -37.61 -6.69
N LYS A 796 3.93 -37.75 -6.60
CA LYS A 796 4.63 -38.78 -5.81
C LYS A 796 5.09 -38.24 -4.46
#